data_AF-A0A6N2EGB7-F1
#
_entry.id   AF-A0A6N2EGB7-F1
#
_cell.length_a   1.000
_cell.length_b   1.000
_cell.length_c   1.000
_cell.angle_alpha   90.00
_cell.angle_beta   90.00
_cell.angle_gamma   90.00
#
_symmetry.space_group_name_H-M   'P 1'
#
loop_
_entity.id
_entity.type
_entity.pdbx_description
1 polymer ?
#
loop_
_entity_poly.entity_id
_entity_poly.type
_entity_poly.pdbx_seq_one_letter_code
_entity_poly.pdbx_strand_id
1 'polypeptide(L)'
;MRLWMHRQRRWLLAALVLLLAVVLPGTGLLLALARGALVRSFGLAVDLLGIGLVLFLIVAFLAPLESLGWWAGWFGDAEERAPSLGGLAAPVAAGRPLRRWVVYLDGIGQASQQALPEGEEFLRRLAAALPDDIAILRGLMPYSITNQPLTEGRWLARFWRWVDTWRVRHPLAWLGLLVNLRNLTVVAVSADGRYGPIYNAGMAELIVDALLANGYAPGSGTPVTLLGFSGGGQISLGALPHLRRLLAAPVQVVSLGGVFAGNNRVLQAEHLFHLVGERDRLAPLGSILFPRRWPLLFLSPWNRALGRGRVSVVPLGPVGHELPGGLMDAEATLADGRTFMQQTVDLVSAIVAAPPGGDALPAQGTGNYGRFIANPWHRPDAARDLAPLPDGRIHSRPHWIGRLILPPAAERDGSVGFEVLQTPPGWSHCRGRRAALRWCDPALAQVTMDVQLSDEARDSARSGNLHPLRLDGWAQVTPLESLAGAHPHDDILVRLDGPVSVVEGEVLQLEVGAEPLQTAGLARALVRFVRPLEGDAWEALAFDPARGDFTGPPLRLRLPEPLANQEGILPATAAGMADSDLNGEGWLVSGVPDGQGAFVVQALLPRRLRRLAPQRVITQRRAAWRYARHQAWADTTPASASSVLVSRRATGGDALLAEWQEGDRLLVLHVFGGIGGEQREQALRGGLCTGHFAYGFGRVVREPLAGGELSVAVDYRQVYAHNPDGVVAGAQDRWRYLGERQWGWLGSRPVADILVRFPPFTGTYTLGAPGEERQRCPLDTFARQLTAMTARYRIGDGSGGSFVGPAHNCAQDSNLALFAAIRDLDAEIRGLDPERRLAWEQRHPRQAERLRTLLELERILRGRLLPIPPLRHDWQRGSFRLGSSLDEQPLRDLLQGLGSWRSLLPRLACETVLKVFLDLGASALVLRANQVGGHNPRITPVAPFTMGC
;
A
#
# COMPACT_ATOMS: atom_id res chain seq x y z
N MET A 1 -88.08 -59.43 23.85
CA MET A 1 -87.11 -58.31 23.91
C MET A 1 -86.18 -58.20 22.69
N ARG A 2 -85.52 -59.28 22.21
CA ARG A 2 -84.57 -59.19 21.06
C ARG A 2 -85.18 -58.75 19.71
N LEU A 3 -86.43 -59.11 19.42
CA LEU A 3 -87.13 -58.68 18.18
C LEU A 3 -87.52 -57.19 18.16
N TRP A 4 -87.74 -56.58 19.33
CA TRP A 4 -88.09 -55.15 19.44
C TRP A 4 -86.89 -54.23 19.24
N MET A 5 -85.73 -54.61 19.79
CA MET A 5 -84.46 -53.89 19.58
C MET A 5 -83.98 -53.97 18.12
N HIS A 6 -84.27 -55.07 17.40
CA HIS A 6 -83.86 -55.19 16.01
C HIS A 6 -84.68 -54.30 15.05
N ARG A 7 -85.95 -54.04 15.38
CA ARG A 7 -86.83 -53.12 14.63
C ARG A 7 -86.46 -51.66 14.88
N GLN A 8 -86.17 -51.30 16.13
CA GLN A 8 -85.67 -49.98 16.54
C GLN A 8 -84.33 -49.61 15.87
N ARG A 9 -83.39 -50.57 15.78
CA ARG A 9 -82.12 -50.37 15.06
C ARG A 9 -82.31 -50.12 13.56
N ARG A 10 -83.28 -50.76 12.90
CA ARG A 10 -83.57 -50.54 11.48
C ARG A 10 -84.16 -49.15 11.21
N TRP A 11 -85.03 -48.66 12.11
CA TRP A 11 -85.60 -47.31 12.01
C TRP A 11 -84.57 -46.22 12.31
N LEU A 12 -83.68 -46.42 13.28
CA LEU A 12 -82.56 -45.52 13.54
C LEU A 12 -81.57 -45.47 12.37
N LEU A 13 -81.26 -46.62 11.75
CA LEU A 13 -80.39 -46.65 10.57
C LEU A 13 -81.07 -45.97 9.37
N ALA A 14 -82.37 -46.18 9.17
CA ALA A 14 -83.13 -45.52 8.10
C ALA A 14 -83.23 -44.00 8.32
N ALA A 15 -83.46 -43.55 9.56
CA ALA A 15 -83.46 -42.13 9.91
C ALA A 15 -82.08 -41.49 9.73
N LEU A 16 -81.00 -42.19 10.09
CA LEU A 16 -79.62 -41.74 9.88
C LEU A 16 -79.26 -41.65 8.39
N VAL A 17 -79.68 -42.63 7.59
CA VAL A 17 -79.47 -42.64 6.12
C VAL A 17 -80.29 -41.52 5.46
N LEU A 18 -81.52 -41.27 5.91
CA LEU A 18 -82.35 -40.16 5.43
C LEU A 18 -81.75 -38.80 5.81
N LEU A 19 -81.23 -38.66 7.04
CA LEU A 19 -80.54 -37.46 7.49
C LEU A 19 -79.25 -37.22 6.68
N LEU A 20 -78.46 -38.27 6.42
CA LEU A 20 -77.29 -38.19 5.53
C LEU A 20 -77.71 -37.82 4.10
N ALA A 21 -78.79 -38.40 3.57
CA ALA A 21 -79.27 -38.14 2.22
C ALA A 21 -79.80 -36.71 2.02
N VAL A 22 -80.27 -36.06 3.08
CA VAL A 22 -80.74 -34.66 3.07
C VAL A 22 -79.60 -33.66 3.32
N VAL A 23 -78.62 -34.00 4.16
CA VAL A 23 -77.50 -33.10 4.52
C VAL A 23 -76.37 -33.13 3.47
N LEU A 24 -76.06 -34.29 2.87
CA LEU A 24 -74.97 -34.40 1.87
C LEU A 24 -75.15 -33.48 0.64
N PRO A 25 -76.35 -33.34 0.03
CA PRO A 25 -76.50 -32.50 -1.16
C PRO A 25 -76.28 -31.00 -0.89
N GLY A 26 -76.66 -30.51 0.30
CA GLY A 26 -76.50 -29.09 0.67
C GLY A 26 -75.06 -28.70 1.04
N THR A 27 -74.30 -29.64 1.62
CA THR A 27 -72.88 -29.40 1.96
C THR A 27 -72.00 -29.24 0.72
N GLY A 28 -72.29 -29.96 -0.37
CA GLY A 28 -71.59 -29.84 -1.65
C GLY A 28 -71.73 -28.45 -2.28
N LEU A 29 -72.94 -27.87 -2.25
CA LEU A 29 -73.20 -26.52 -2.77
C LEU A 29 -72.50 -25.44 -1.94
N LEU A 30 -72.56 -25.54 -0.61
CA LEU A 30 -71.88 -24.60 0.30
C LEU A 30 -70.35 -24.67 0.19
N LEU A 31 -69.78 -25.88 0.08
CA LEU A 31 -68.35 -26.08 -0.15
C LEU A 31 -67.92 -25.59 -1.55
N ALA A 32 -68.76 -25.77 -2.57
CA ALA A 32 -68.49 -25.27 -3.92
C ALA A 32 -68.55 -23.73 -3.99
N LEU A 33 -69.50 -23.10 -3.29
CA LEU A 33 -69.59 -21.63 -3.17
C LEU A 33 -68.43 -21.07 -2.34
N ALA A 34 -68.07 -21.70 -1.22
CA ALA A 34 -66.92 -21.31 -0.41
C ALA A 34 -65.60 -21.47 -1.19
N ARG A 35 -65.41 -22.60 -1.88
CA ARG A 35 -64.25 -22.83 -2.76
C ARG A 35 -64.23 -21.85 -3.93
N GLY A 36 -65.38 -21.54 -4.54
CA GLY A 36 -65.51 -20.54 -5.60
C GLY A 36 -65.17 -19.13 -5.13
N ALA A 37 -65.62 -18.75 -3.93
CA ALA A 37 -65.26 -17.47 -3.30
C ALA A 37 -63.77 -17.43 -2.93
N LEU A 38 -63.19 -18.52 -2.42
CA LEU A 38 -61.79 -18.61 -2.03
C LEU A 38 -60.86 -18.60 -3.25
N VAL A 39 -61.22 -19.31 -4.33
CA VAL A 39 -60.51 -19.28 -5.61
C VAL A 39 -60.62 -17.92 -6.30
N ARG A 40 -61.79 -17.27 -6.26
CA ARG A 40 -61.94 -15.90 -6.78
C ARG A 40 -61.19 -14.87 -5.95
N SER A 41 -61.19 -15.00 -4.62
CA SER A 41 -60.46 -14.09 -3.73
C SER A 41 -58.95 -14.29 -3.83
N PHE A 42 -58.50 -15.55 -3.98
CA PHE A 42 -57.10 -15.87 -4.24
C PHE A 42 -56.66 -15.43 -5.64
N GLY A 43 -57.50 -15.66 -6.66
CA GLY A 43 -57.28 -15.14 -8.02
C GLY A 43 -57.20 -13.62 -8.05
N LEU A 44 -58.12 -12.92 -7.39
CA LEU A 44 -58.08 -11.47 -7.22
C LEU A 44 -56.83 -11.02 -6.48
N ALA A 45 -56.41 -11.72 -5.43
CA ALA A 45 -55.17 -11.40 -4.71
C ALA A 45 -53.94 -11.57 -5.61
N VAL A 46 -53.87 -12.65 -6.40
CA VAL A 46 -52.80 -12.91 -7.37
C VAL A 46 -52.81 -11.86 -8.49
N ASP A 47 -53.98 -11.51 -9.01
CA ASP A 47 -54.14 -10.49 -10.05
C ASP A 47 -53.72 -9.11 -9.52
N LEU A 48 -54.12 -8.74 -8.30
CA LEU A 48 -53.68 -7.50 -7.65
C LEU A 48 -52.17 -7.49 -7.37
N LEU A 49 -51.58 -8.64 -7.00
CA LEU A 49 -50.14 -8.79 -6.82
C LEU A 49 -49.39 -8.67 -8.15
N GLY A 50 -49.93 -9.27 -9.22
CA GLY A 50 -49.40 -9.19 -10.58
C GLY A 50 -49.49 -7.78 -11.16
N ILE A 51 -50.64 -7.12 -11.03
CA ILE A 51 -50.83 -5.72 -11.40
C ILE A 51 -49.91 -4.82 -10.58
N GLY A 52 -49.80 -5.06 -9.26
CA GLY A 52 -48.88 -4.35 -8.38
C GLY A 52 -47.41 -4.51 -8.81
N LEU A 53 -46.99 -5.71 -9.18
CA LEU A 53 -45.65 -5.99 -9.69
C LEU A 53 -45.39 -5.30 -11.03
N VAL A 54 -46.35 -5.34 -11.97
CA VAL A 54 -46.23 -4.67 -13.27
C VAL A 54 -46.14 -3.15 -13.08
N LEU A 55 -47.00 -2.56 -12.23
CA LEU A 55 -46.95 -1.14 -11.89
C LEU A 55 -45.62 -0.76 -11.21
N PHE A 56 -45.12 -1.60 -10.31
CA PHE A 56 -43.80 -1.41 -9.69
C PHE A 56 -42.68 -1.44 -10.74
N LEU A 57 -42.67 -2.41 -11.65
CA LEU A 57 -41.68 -2.48 -12.72
C LEU A 57 -41.73 -1.25 -13.63
N ILE A 58 -42.93 -0.79 -14.01
CA ILE A 58 -43.10 0.44 -14.81
C ILE A 58 -42.50 1.66 -14.07
N VAL A 59 -42.83 1.84 -12.78
CA VAL A 59 -42.28 2.92 -11.93
C VAL A 59 -40.77 2.75 -11.74
N ALA A 60 -40.27 1.52 -11.68
CA ALA A 60 -38.86 1.25 -11.51
C ALA A 60 -38.05 1.57 -12.78
N PHE A 61 -38.61 1.34 -13.97
CA PHE A 61 -37.99 1.69 -15.26
C PHE A 61 -37.99 3.20 -15.54
N LEU A 62 -38.92 3.94 -14.94
CA LEU A 62 -39.04 5.39 -15.08
C LEU A 62 -37.83 6.17 -14.55
N ALA A 63 -37.23 5.75 -13.43
CA ALA A 63 -36.09 6.45 -12.81
C ALA A 63 -34.77 6.37 -13.62
N PRO A 64 -34.36 5.20 -14.15
CA PRO A 64 -33.25 5.12 -15.11
C PRO A 64 -33.50 5.94 -16.38
N LEU A 65 -34.72 5.94 -16.92
CA LEU A 65 -35.07 6.72 -18.12
C LEU A 65 -34.98 8.24 -17.86
N GLU A 66 -35.36 8.70 -16.67
CA GLU A 66 -35.17 10.11 -16.26
C GLU A 66 -33.68 10.48 -16.22
N SER A 67 -32.83 9.58 -15.73
CA SER A 67 -31.37 9.79 -15.70
C SER A 67 -30.77 9.84 -17.11
N LEU A 68 -31.19 8.93 -17.99
CA LEU A 68 -30.77 8.87 -19.38
C LEU A 68 -31.31 10.06 -20.19
N GLY A 69 -32.53 10.50 -19.92
CA GLY A 69 -33.12 11.66 -20.59
C GLY A 69 -32.42 12.97 -20.24
N TRP A 70 -31.94 13.10 -19.00
CA TRP A 70 -31.06 14.21 -18.60
C TRP A 70 -29.74 14.17 -19.37
N TRP A 71 -29.08 13.01 -19.42
CA TRP A 71 -27.83 12.85 -20.17
C TRP A 71 -27.99 13.09 -21.67
N ALA A 72 -29.13 12.68 -22.25
CA ALA A 72 -29.44 12.87 -23.65
C ALA A 72 -29.96 14.28 -23.99
N GLY A 73 -30.04 15.19 -23.01
CA GLY A 73 -30.52 16.56 -23.22
C GLY A 73 -32.03 16.68 -23.53
N TRP A 74 -32.83 15.64 -23.30
CA TRP A 74 -34.29 15.64 -23.55
C TRP A 74 -35.05 16.70 -22.74
N PHE A 75 -34.40 17.20 -21.70
CA PHE A 75 -34.92 18.21 -20.81
C PHE A 75 -34.39 19.62 -21.15
N GLY A 76 -33.79 19.87 -22.31
CA GLY A 76 -33.34 21.22 -22.75
C GLY A 76 -32.13 21.76 -21.97
N ASP A 77 -31.60 22.91 -22.43
CA ASP A 77 -30.43 23.55 -21.82
C ASP A 77 -30.79 24.21 -20.47
N ALA A 78 -29.86 24.14 -19.51
CA ALA A 78 -30.06 24.62 -18.14
C ALA A 78 -30.41 26.12 -18.04
N GLU A 79 -30.09 26.93 -19.06
CA GLU A 79 -30.34 28.37 -19.09
C GLU A 79 -31.82 28.75 -19.29
N GLU A 80 -32.65 27.88 -19.87
CA GLU A 80 -34.09 28.17 -20.11
C GLU A 80 -34.99 27.83 -18.92
N ARG A 81 -34.45 27.22 -17.87
CA ARG A 81 -35.18 26.90 -16.64
C ARG A 81 -34.45 27.57 -15.50
N ALA A 82 -35.13 28.44 -14.76
CA ALA A 82 -34.67 28.83 -13.44
C ALA A 82 -35.21 27.81 -12.43
N PRO A 83 -34.56 26.66 -12.18
CA PRO A 83 -34.91 25.86 -11.02
C PRO A 83 -34.77 26.76 -9.79
N SER A 84 -35.70 26.68 -8.84
CA SER A 84 -35.47 27.27 -7.53
C SER A 84 -34.32 26.51 -6.87
N LEU A 85 -33.13 27.09 -6.88
CA LEU A 85 -31.87 26.51 -6.42
C LEU A 85 -31.69 26.54 -4.89
N GLY A 86 -32.80 26.39 -4.16
CA GLY A 86 -32.81 26.43 -2.69
C GLY A 86 -32.42 27.80 -2.11
N GLY A 87 -32.20 27.82 -0.80
CA GLY A 87 -31.79 29.02 -0.07
C GLY A 87 -31.06 28.67 1.22
N LEU A 88 -30.40 29.66 1.82
CA LEU A 88 -29.68 29.49 3.08
C LEU A 88 -30.64 29.37 4.28
N ALA A 89 -30.34 28.47 5.20
CA ALA A 89 -31.03 28.40 6.50
C ALA A 89 -30.58 29.57 7.39
N ALA A 90 -31.54 30.27 8.01
CA ALA A 90 -31.26 31.36 8.95
C ALA A 90 -30.89 30.83 10.35
N PRO A 91 -30.01 31.51 11.12
CA PRO A 91 -29.34 32.77 10.81
C PRO A 91 -28.06 32.60 9.97
N VAL A 92 -27.75 33.59 9.11
CA VAL A 92 -26.45 33.72 8.42
C VAL A 92 -25.94 35.14 8.66
N ALA A 93 -24.72 35.32 9.18
CA ALA A 93 -24.16 36.65 9.37
C ALA A 93 -23.75 37.27 8.01
N ALA A 94 -24.26 38.46 7.72
CA ALA A 94 -23.91 39.19 6.51
C ALA A 94 -22.45 39.69 6.57
N GLY A 95 -21.67 39.46 5.50
CA GLY A 95 -20.39 40.15 5.27
C GLY A 95 -19.12 39.47 5.80
N ARG A 96 -19.16 38.20 6.24
CA ARG A 96 -17.96 37.42 6.58
C ARG A 96 -17.70 36.29 5.59
N PRO A 97 -16.42 35.96 5.28
CA PRO A 97 -16.09 34.80 4.46
C PRO A 97 -16.47 33.52 5.19
N LEU A 98 -17.24 32.66 4.53
CA LEU A 98 -17.66 31.37 5.08
C LEU A 98 -16.48 30.40 5.07
N ARG A 99 -16.26 29.70 6.18
CA ARG A 99 -15.21 28.68 6.27
C ARG A 99 -15.68 27.29 5.82
N ARG A 100 -16.99 27.08 5.71
CA ARG A 100 -17.60 25.79 5.31
C ARG A 100 -19.02 25.99 4.79
N TRP A 101 -19.38 25.16 3.83
CA TRP A 101 -20.76 25.01 3.34
C TRP A 101 -21.32 23.64 3.73
N VAL A 102 -22.57 23.59 4.18
CA VAL A 102 -23.30 22.35 4.47
C VAL A 102 -24.47 22.24 3.50
N VAL A 103 -24.57 21.13 2.77
CA VAL A 103 -25.67 20.89 1.83
C VAL A 103 -26.55 19.78 2.38
N TYR A 104 -27.81 20.08 2.67
CA TYR A 104 -28.75 19.10 3.21
C TYR A 104 -29.49 18.34 2.09
N LEU A 105 -29.47 17.01 2.17
CA LEU A 105 -30.16 16.09 1.26
C LEU A 105 -31.08 15.18 2.08
N ASP A 106 -32.40 15.36 1.91
CA ASP A 106 -33.44 14.73 2.73
C ASP A 106 -33.72 13.25 2.38
N GLY A 107 -34.53 12.59 3.21
CA GLY A 107 -34.93 11.19 3.09
C GLY A 107 -35.99 10.93 2.00
N ILE A 108 -36.24 9.64 1.72
CA ILE A 108 -37.07 9.17 0.59
C ILE A 108 -38.54 9.63 0.63
N GLY A 109 -39.01 10.19 1.75
CA GLY A 109 -40.34 10.79 1.89
C GLY A 109 -40.50 12.16 1.22
N GLN A 110 -39.40 12.77 0.74
CA GLN A 110 -39.44 14.10 0.12
C GLN A 110 -40.12 14.06 -1.26
N ALA A 111 -41.16 14.88 -1.41
CA ALA A 111 -41.93 15.04 -2.64
C ALA A 111 -41.84 16.46 -3.24
N SER A 112 -41.31 17.42 -2.49
CA SER A 112 -41.22 18.84 -2.86
C SER A 112 -39.89 19.44 -2.39
N GLN A 113 -39.67 20.72 -2.68
CA GLN A 113 -38.45 21.44 -2.28
C GLN A 113 -38.42 21.79 -0.79
N GLN A 114 -39.57 21.81 -0.10
CA GLN A 114 -39.59 21.91 1.36
C GLN A 114 -39.16 20.56 1.96
N ALA A 115 -38.25 20.59 2.94
CA ALA A 115 -37.93 19.40 3.71
C ALA A 115 -39.16 18.94 4.51
N LEU A 116 -39.15 17.68 4.97
CA LEU A 116 -40.19 17.21 5.88
C LEU A 116 -40.23 18.09 7.15
N PRO A 117 -41.40 18.27 7.82
CA PRO A 117 -41.53 19.15 8.98
C PRO A 117 -40.45 18.94 10.06
N GLU A 118 -40.11 17.68 10.32
CA GLU A 118 -39.04 17.27 11.23
C GLU A 118 -37.64 17.65 10.73
N GLY A 119 -37.40 17.60 9.41
CA GLY A 119 -36.17 18.03 8.77
C GLY A 119 -35.99 19.54 8.81
N GLU A 120 -37.05 20.33 8.56
CA GLU A 120 -37.00 21.79 8.69
C GLU A 120 -36.73 22.23 10.14
N GLU A 121 -37.36 21.57 11.11
CA GLU A 121 -37.10 21.84 12.54
C GLU A 121 -35.67 21.46 12.93
N PHE A 122 -35.15 20.33 12.44
CA PHE A 122 -33.75 19.94 12.61
C PHE A 122 -32.79 20.97 12.02
N LEU A 123 -33.01 21.42 10.77
CA LEU A 123 -32.17 22.43 10.12
C LEU A 123 -32.20 23.77 10.86
N ARG A 124 -33.36 24.17 11.38
CA ARG A 124 -33.52 25.39 12.18
C ARG A 124 -32.69 25.32 13.47
N ARG A 125 -32.75 24.19 14.19
CA ARG A 125 -31.95 23.99 15.41
C ARG A 125 -30.46 23.87 15.11
N LEU A 126 -30.09 23.22 14.01
CA LEU A 126 -28.70 23.11 13.58
C LEU A 126 -28.11 24.46 13.19
N ALA A 127 -28.85 25.28 12.43
CA ALA A 127 -28.43 26.64 12.07
C ALA A 127 -28.22 27.51 13.32
N ALA A 128 -29.08 27.37 14.33
CA ALA A 128 -28.94 28.09 15.60
C ALA A 128 -27.75 27.61 16.47
N ALA A 129 -27.29 26.36 16.28
CA ALA A 129 -26.17 25.78 17.02
C ALA A 129 -24.81 25.97 16.33
N LEU A 130 -24.80 26.23 15.03
CA LEU A 130 -23.57 26.43 14.25
C LEU A 130 -23.04 27.86 14.37
N PRO A 131 -21.72 28.05 14.32
CA PRO A 131 -21.13 29.37 14.21
C PRO A 131 -21.53 30.10 12.91
N ASP A 132 -21.63 31.42 12.99
CA ASP A 132 -22.13 32.28 11.91
C ASP A 132 -21.28 32.31 10.62
N ASP A 133 -20.13 31.63 10.61
CA ASP A 133 -19.24 31.47 9.45
C ASP A 133 -19.42 30.13 8.71
N ILE A 134 -20.48 29.38 9.04
CA ILE A 134 -20.89 28.13 8.37
C ILE A 134 -22.30 28.29 7.81
N ALA A 135 -22.45 28.12 6.50
CA ALA A 135 -23.76 28.25 5.84
C ALA A 135 -24.39 26.89 5.55
N ILE A 136 -25.69 26.74 5.82
CA ILE A 136 -26.47 25.55 5.46
C ILE A 136 -27.35 25.87 4.26
N LEU A 137 -27.13 25.17 3.15
CA LEU A 137 -27.94 25.17 1.95
C LEU A 137 -29.05 24.12 2.08
N ARG A 138 -30.31 24.55 1.97
CA ARG A 138 -31.52 23.71 1.96
C ARG A 138 -32.35 23.95 0.70
N GLY A 139 -33.33 23.08 0.44
CA GLY A 139 -34.25 23.22 -0.70
C GLY A 139 -33.88 22.41 -1.95
N LEU A 140 -32.92 21.49 -1.83
CA LEU A 140 -32.56 20.56 -2.90
C LEU A 140 -33.35 19.26 -2.77
N MET A 141 -33.78 18.71 -3.91
CA MET A 141 -34.49 17.44 -4.01
C MET A 141 -33.50 16.33 -4.45
N PRO A 142 -33.01 15.48 -3.55
CA PRO A 142 -31.98 14.48 -3.83
C PRO A 142 -32.47 13.34 -4.74
N TYR A 143 -33.77 13.28 -5.02
CA TYR A 143 -34.38 12.29 -5.90
C TYR A 143 -34.82 12.91 -7.25
N SER A 144 -34.42 14.14 -7.56
CA SER A 144 -34.78 14.82 -8.81
C SER A 144 -33.59 15.61 -9.37
N ILE A 145 -32.98 15.11 -10.46
CA ILE A 145 -31.82 15.76 -11.11
C ILE A 145 -32.16 17.18 -11.59
N THR A 146 -33.42 17.45 -11.96
CA THR A 146 -33.88 18.77 -12.42
C THR A 146 -34.39 19.69 -11.30
N ASN A 147 -34.33 19.25 -10.04
CA ASN A 147 -34.92 19.93 -8.87
C ASN A 147 -36.41 20.32 -9.00
N GLN A 148 -37.17 19.64 -9.88
CA GLN A 148 -38.59 19.88 -10.10
C GLN A 148 -39.48 18.92 -9.31
N PRO A 149 -40.56 19.38 -8.67
CA PRO A 149 -41.58 18.53 -8.06
C PRO A 149 -42.19 17.53 -9.06
N LEU A 150 -42.71 16.41 -8.54
CA LEU A 150 -43.37 15.39 -9.37
C LEU A 150 -44.66 15.89 -10.05
N THR A 151 -45.24 16.97 -9.52
CA THR A 151 -46.51 17.59 -9.94
C THR A 151 -46.36 18.58 -11.09
N GLU A 152 -45.14 18.91 -11.50
CA GLU A 152 -44.83 19.97 -12.46
C GLU A 152 -43.89 19.48 -13.58
N GLY A 153 -44.01 20.04 -14.78
CA GLY A 153 -43.02 19.88 -15.87
C GLY A 153 -42.83 18.47 -16.49
N ARG A 154 -43.56 17.44 -16.04
CA ARG A 154 -43.33 16.03 -16.41
C ARG A 154 -44.51 15.39 -17.17
N TRP A 155 -44.23 14.37 -17.99
CA TRP A 155 -45.24 13.60 -18.74
C TRP A 155 -46.31 12.93 -17.85
N LEU A 156 -45.95 12.55 -16.61
CA LEU A 156 -46.86 11.99 -15.60
C LEU A 156 -47.34 13.02 -14.55
N ALA A 157 -47.11 14.33 -14.74
CA ALA A 157 -47.45 15.35 -13.74
C ALA A 157 -48.94 15.38 -13.35
N ARG A 158 -49.84 15.02 -14.28
CA ARG A 158 -51.29 14.90 -14.01
C ARG A 158 -51.62 13.75 -13.06
N PHE A 159 -50.94 12.61 -13.22
CA PHE A 159 -51.08 11.46 -12.33
C PHE A 159 -50.57 11.80 -10.93
N TRP A 160 -49.39 12.44 -10.83
CA TRP A 160 -48.83 12.85 -9.54
C TRP A 160 -49.65 13.92 -8.82
N ARG A 161 -50.24 14.90 -9.55
CA ARG A 161 -51.20 15.84 -8.95
C ARG A 161 -52.45 15.14 -8.41
N TRP A 162 -52.95 14.12 -9.11
CA TRP A 162 -54.05 13.30 -8.63
C TRP A 162 -53.67 12.52 -7.36
N VAL A 163 -52.49 11.89 -7.34
CA VAL A 163 -51.93 11.19 -6.16
C VAL A 163 -51.78 12.15 -4.97
N ASP A 164 -51.23 13.35 -5.19
CA ASP A 164 -50.98 14.36 -4.15
C ASP A 164 -52.29 14.94 -3.58
N THR A 165 -53.28 15.22 -4.43
CA THR A 165 -54.62 15.68 -4.00
C THR A 165 -55.33 14.64 -3.13
N TRP A 166 -55.14 13.35 -3.41
CA TRP A 166 -55.70 12.25 -2.62
C TRP A 166 -54.93 11.99 -1.32
N ARG A 167 -53.59 12.12 -1.33
CA ARG A 167 -52.73 12.06 -0.14
C ARG A 167 -53.14 13.09 0.91
N VAL A 168 -53.45 14.32 0.49
CA VAL A 168 -53.88 15.41 1.39
C VAL A 168 -55.28 15.14 1.99
N ARG A 169 -56.17 14.45 1.26
CA ARG A 169 -57.55 14.15 1.71
C ARG A 169 -57.67 12.92 2.61
N HIS A 170 -56.75 11.95 2.50
CA HIS A 170 -56.74 10.72 3.31
C HIS A 170 -55.30 10.37 3.75
N PRO A 171 -54.83 10.89 4.89
CA PRO A 171 -53.44 10.74 5.35
C PRO A 171 -53.02 9.30 5.73
N LEU A 172 -53.91 8.31 5.67
CA LEU A 172 -53.64 6.90 5.96
C LEU A 172 -53.51 6.01 4.68
N ALA A 173 -53.26 6.61 3.51
CA ALA A 173 -53.35 5.89 2.23
C ALA A 173 -52.01 5.33 1.69
N TRP A 174 -52.10 4.10 1.16
CA TRP A 174 -51.18 3.37 0.25
C TRP A 174 -50.60 4.21 -0.91
N LEU A 175 -51.15 5.39 -1.19
CA LEU A 175 -50.67 6.32 -2.21
C LEU A 175 -49.38 7.06 -1.81
N GLY A 176 -49.14 7.33 -0.51
CA GLY A 176 -47.85 7.87 -0.03
C GLY A 176 -46.68 6.89 -0.23
N LEU A 177 -46.98 5.58 -0.22
CA LEU A 177 -46.02 4.52 -0.51
C LEU A 177 -45.45 4.62 -1.93
N LEU A 178 -46.22 5.12 -2.91
CA LEU A 178 -45.77 5.22 -4.30
C LEU A 178 -44.63 6.22 -4.50
N VAL A 179 -44.63 7.33 -3.75
CA VAL A 179 -43.53 8.31 -3.77
C VAL A 179 -42.27 7.70 -3.14
N ASN A 180 -42.42 7.06 -1.98
CA ASN A 180 -41.32 6.37 -1.31
C ASN A 180 -40.73 5.25 -2.18
N LEU A 181 -41.59 4.49 -2.87
CA LEU A 181 -41.19 3.41 -3.78
C LEU A 181 -40.44 3.92 -5.01
N ARG A 182 -40.88 5.05 -5.59
CA ARG A 182 -40.17 5.72 -6.69
C ARG A 182 -38.81 6.25 -6.23
N ASN A 183 -38.76 6.95 -5.10
CA ASN A 183 -37.51 7.49 -4.55
C ASN A 183 -36.53 6.39 -4.13
N LEU A 184 -37.04 5.25 -3.63
CA LEU A 184 -36.24 4.06 -3.38
C LEU A 184 -35.60 3.51 -4.66
N THR A 185 -36.31 3.52 -5.78
CA THR A 185 -35.70 3.14 -7.06
C THR A 185 -34.59 4.11 -7.46
N VAL A 186 -34.75 5.42 -7.23
CA VAL A 186 -33.69 6.39 -7.49
C VAL A 186 -32.45 6.13 -6.63
N VAL A 187 -32.62 5.79 -5.36
CA VAL A 187 -31.52 5.33 -4.48
C VAL A 187 -30.84 4.09 -5.07
N ALA A 188 -31.61 3.12 -5.56
CA ALA A 188 -31.08 1.93 -6.22
C ALA A 188 -30.32 2.27 -7.51
N VAL A 189 -30.80 3.23 -8.31
CA VAL A 189 -30.11 3.73 -9.52
C VAL A 189 -28.80 4.41 -9.15
N SER A 190 -28.80 5.31 -8.17
CA SER A 190 -27.58 5.96 -7.66
C SER A 190 -26.55 4.94 -7.15
N ALA A 191 -27.02 3.86 -6.54
CA ALA A 191 -26.19 2.76 -6.06
C ALA A 191 -25.74 1.78 -7.16
N ASP A 192 -26.34 1.79 -8.36
CA ASP A 192 -25.95 0.87 -9.44
C ASP A 192 -24.69 1.37 -10.16
N GLY A 193 -23.73 0.48 -10.42
CA GLY A 193 -22.46 0.86 -11.04
C GLY A 193 -22.55 1.28 -12.51
N ARG A 194 -23.66 1.00 -13.20
CA ARG A 194 -23.86 1.29 -14.63
C ARG A 194 -24.61 2.60 -14.83
N TYR A 195 -25.71 2.79 -14.08
CA TYR A 195 -26.58 3.97 -14.23
C TYR A 195 -26.29 5.06 -13.20
N GLY A 196 -25.77 4.70 -12.03
CA GLY A 196 -25.45 5.62 -10.94
C GLY A 196 -24.51 6.76 -11.32
N PRO A 197 -23.41 6.54 -12.07
CA PRO A 197 -22.50 7.63 -12.46
C PRO A 197 -23.18 8.78 -13.19
N ILE A 198 -24.22 8.51 -13.99
CA ILE A 198 -24.97 9.53 -14.73
C ILE A 198 -25.85 10.33 -13.76
N TYR A 199 -26.66 9.62 -12.96
CA TYR A 199 -27.53 10.25 -11.96
C TYR A 199 -26.73 11.10 -10.96
N ASN A 200 -25.63 10.54 -10.45
CA ASN A 200 -24.78 11.16 -9.46
C ASN A 200 -24.01 12.38 -9.99
N ALA A 201 -23.65 12.39 -11.30
CA ALA A 201 -23.08 13.56 -11.94
C ALA A 201 -24.09 14.70 -12.03
N GLY A 202 -25.30 14.43 -12.50
CA GLY A 202 -26.36 15.45 -12.58
C GLY A 202 -26.75 16.00 -11.21
N MET A 203 -26.78 15.16 -10.17
CA MET A 203 -26.96 15.64 -8.80
C MET A 203 -25.82 16.51 -8.30
N ALA A 204 -24.58 16.21 -8.68
CA ALA A 204 -23.44 17.05 -8.32
C ALA A 204 -23.47 18.41 -9.03
N GLU A 205 -23.85 18.45 -10.31
CA GLU A 205 -24.05 19.71 -11.04
C GLU A 205 -25.14 20.57 -10.38
N LEU A 206 -26.29 19.98 -10.04
CA LEU A 206 -27.34 20.68 -9.31
C LEU A 206 -26.85 21.27 -7.97
N ILE A 207 -26.03 20.52 -7.22
CA ILE A 207 -25.44 21.01 -5.96
C ILE A 207 -24.48 22.17 -6.24
N VAL A 208 -23.66 22.08 -7.28
CA VAL A 208 -22.74 23.16 -7.69
C VAL A 208 -23.54 24.41 -8.06
N ASP A 209 -24.53 24.30 -8.94
CA ASP A 209 -25.36 25.42 -9.37
C ASP A 209 -26.02 26.10 -8.16
N ALA A 210 -26.53 25.32 -7.21
CA ALA A 210 -27.13 25.84 -6.00
C ALA A 210 -26.14 26.52 -5.06
N LEU A 211 -24.93 25.97 -4.91
CA LEU A 211 -23.85 26.62 -4.17
C LEU A 211 -23.46 27.95 -4.81
N LEU A 212 -23.27 27.98 -6.13
CA LEU A 212 -22.91 29.19 -6.88
C LEU A 212 -24.00 30.26 -6.78
N ALA A 213 -25.26 29.89 -6.97
CA ALA A 213 -26.40 30.81 -6.87
C ALA A 213 -26.56 31.43 -5.47
N ASN A 214 -26.07 30.75 -4.43
CA ASN A 214 -26.11 31.23 -3.04
C ASN A 214 -24.80 31.88 -2.57
N GLY A 215 -23.81 32.07 -3.46
CA GLY A 215 -22.60 32.84 -3.17
C GLY A 215 -21.33 32.03 -2.89
N TYR A 216 -21.28 30.73 -3.20
CA TYR A 216 -20.04 29.97 -3.19
C TYR A 216 -19.10 30.49 -4.28
N ALA A 217 -17.88 30.86 -3.92
CA ALA A 217 -16.88 31.33 -4.87
C ALA A 217 -16.15 30.14 -5.54
N PRO A 218 -16.24 29.98 -6.88
CA PRO A 218 -15.48 28.97 -7.61
C PRO A 218 -13.98 29.05 -7.31
N GLY A 219 -13.32 27.90 -7.14
CA GLY A 219 -11.88 27.84 -6.86
C GLY A 219 -11.46 28.36 -5.48
N SER A 220 -12.39 28.75 -4.59
CA SER A 220 -12.06 29.21 -3.23
C SER A 220 -11.43 28.14 -2.34
N GLY A 221 -11.56 26.86 -2.69
CA GLY A 221 -11.13 25.74 -1.85
C GLY A 221 -11.95 25.56 -0.57
N THR A 222 -13.05 26.32 -0.41
CA THR A 222 -13.89 26.28 0.80
C THR A 222 -14.54 24.90 0.96
N PRO A 223 -14.35 24.19 2.08
CA PRO A 223 -14.85 22.84 2.24
C PRO A 223 -16.39 22.75 2.20
N VAL A 224 -16.89 21.67 1.60
CA VAL A 224 -18.33 21.37 1.50
C VAL A 224 -18.64 20.09 2.27
N THR A 225 -19.64 20.11 3.15
CA THR A 225 -20.15 18.95 3.86
C THR A 225 -21.51 18.56 3.31
N LEU A 226 -21.64 17.35 2.76
CA LEU A 226 -22.93 16.78 2.35
C LEU A 226 -23.58 16.10 3.56
N LEU A 227 -24.72 16.63 4.00
CA LEU A 227 -25.51 16.13 5.12
C LEU A 227 -26.72 15.35 4.58
N GLY A 228 -26.59 14.02 4.52
CA GLY A 228 -27.60 13.14 3.92
C GLY A 228 -28.40 12.34 4.95
N PHE A 229 -29.72 12.47 4.94
CA PHE A 229 -30.63 11.68 5.76
C PHE A 229 -31.17 10.46 4.99
N SER A 230 -31.16 9.28 5.60
CA SER A 230 -31.70 8.03 5.02
C SER A 230 -31.15 7.75 3.60
N GLY A 231 -31.99 7.66 2.57
CA GLY A 231 -31.59 7.54 1.16
C GLY A 231 -30.69 8.67 0.64
N GLY A 232 -30.81 9.87 1.21
CA GLY A 232 -29.96 11.02 0.90
C GLY A 232 -28.48 10.77 1.21
N GLY A 233 -28.17 9.82 2.11
CA GLY A 233 -26.80 9.36 2.34
C GLY A 233 -26.17 8.66 1.13
N GLN A 234 -26.95 7.86 0.38
CA GLN A 234 -26.48 7.24 -0.87
C GLN A 234 -26.24 8.29 -1.94
N ILE A 235 -27.16 9.25 -2.09
CA ILE A 235 -27.03 10.34 -3.07
C ILE A 235 -25.81 11.22 -2.75
N SER A 236 -25.61 11.56 -1.47
CA SER A 236 -24.43 12.30 -0.99
C SER A 236 -23.12 11.61 -1.39
N LEU A 237 -23.01 10.31 -1.07
CA LEU A 237 -21.82 9.53 -1.41
C LEU A 237 -21.66 9.34 -2.92
N GLY A 238 -22.76 9.23 -3.66
CA GLY A 238 -22.75 9.13 -5.11
C GLY A 238 -22.23 10.40 -5.78
N ALA A 239 -22.71 11.58 -5.36
CA ALA A 239 -22.33 12.88 -5.91
C ALA A 239 -20.90 13.31 -5.55
N LEU A 240 -20.39 12.85 -4.40
CA LEU A 240 -19.09 13.25 -3.85
C LEU A 240 -17.91 13.24 -4.84
N PRO A 241 -17.65 12.18 -5.63
CA PRO A 241 -16.52 12.14 -6.58
C PRO A 241 -16.63 13.18 -7.70
N HIS A 242 -17.86 13.58 -8.05
CA HIS A 242 -18.12 14.58 -9.08
C HIS A 242 -17.99 15.98 -8.47
N LEU A 243 -18.59 16.20 -7.31
CA LEU A 243 -18.53 17.47 -6.60
C LEU A 243 -17.10 17.90 -6.26
N ARG A 244 -16.27 16.97 -5.74
CA ARG A 244 -14.85 17.24 -5.47
C ARG A 244 -14.09 17.66 -6.72
N ARG A 245 -14.40 17.08 -7.88
CA ARG A 245 -13.77 17.43 -9.17
C ARG A 245 -14.24 18.78 -9.69
N LEU A 246 -15.53 19.07 -9.62
CA LEU A 246 -16.11 20.32 -10.11
C LEU A 246 -15.71 21.52 -9.26
N LEU A 247 -15.68 21.39 -7.93
CA LEU A 247 -15.35 22.48 -7.01
C LEU A 247 -13.86 22.62 -6.71
N ALA A 248 -13.05 21.58 -6.98
CA ALA A 248 -11.66 21.48 -6.54
C ALA A 248 -11.48 21.76 -5.03
N ALA A 249 -12.45 21.34 -4.21
CA ALA A 249 -12.49 21.61 -2.77
C ALA A 249 -12.68 20.31 -1.94
N PRO A 250 -12.28 20.30 -0.65
CA PRO A 250 -12.52 19.15 0.24
C PRO A 250 -14.02 18.90 0.43
N VAL A 251 -14.45 17.64 0.27
CA VAL A 251 -15.85 17.22 0.47
C VAL A 251 -15.93 16.21 1.60
N GLN A 252 -16.67 16.56 2.66
CA GLN A 252 -16.99 15.67 3.79
C GLN A 252 -18.43 15.16 3.65
N VAL A 253 -18.73 13.99 4.20
CA VAL A 253 -20.11 13.47 4.25
C VAL A 253 -20.50 13.17 5.69
N VAL A 254 -21.67 13.65 6.09
CA VAL A 254 -22.34 13.27 7.33
C VAL A 254 -23.61 12.56 6.95
N SER A 255 -23.70 11.28 7.29
CA SER A 255 -24.82 10.40 6.99
C SER A 255 -25.63 10.15 8.25
N LEU A 256 -26.90 10.56 8.25
CA LEU A 256 -27.86 10.35 9.32
C LEU A 256 -28.74 9.13 8.99
N GLY A 257 -28.52 8.01 9.68
CA GLY A 257 -29.25 6.76 9.43
C GLY A 257 -29.10 6.22 7.99
N GLY A 258 -28.06 6.63 7.25
CA GLY A 258 -28.07 6.46 5.80
C GLY A 258 -28.05 5.01 5.29
N VAL A 259 -28.78 4.77 4.20
CA VAL A 259 -28.82 3.47 3.51
C VAL A 259 -28.08 3.59 2.18
N PHE A 260 -26.87 3.03 2.11
CA PHE A 260 -25.99 3.16 0.94
C PHE A 260 -25.17 1.89 0.68
N ALA A 261 -24.66 1.78 -0.55
CA ALA A 261 -24.07 0.56 -1.10
C ALA A 261 -22.57 0.34 -0.84
N GLY A 262 -21.84 1.39 -0.43
CA GLY A 262 -20.40 1.31 -0.17
C GLY A 262 -19.54 1.11 -1.43
N ASN A 263 -20.11 1.25 -2.62
CA ASN A 263 -19.43 1.26 -3.93
C ASN A 263 -19.07 2.67 -4.41
N ASN A 264 -19.74 3.69 -3.88
CA ASN A 264 -19.40 5.09 -4.00
C ASN A 264 -17.92 5.23 -3.61
N ARG A 265 -17.12 6.06 -4.29
CA ARG A 265 -15.68 6.17 -4.03
C ARG A 265 -15.41 6.86 -2.68
N VAL A 266 -15.81 6.23 -1.57
CA VAL A 266 -15.81 6.76 -0.19
C VAL A 266 -14.42 7.19 0.24
N LEU A 267 -13.38 6.53 -0.28
CA LEU A 267 -11.98 6.90 -0.08
C LEU A 267 -11.63 8.30 -0.60
N GLN A 268 -12.44 8.89 -1.48
CA GLN A 268 -12.26 10.28 -1.96
C GLN A 268 -12.92 11.31 -1.04
N ALA A 269 -13.72 10.88 -0.06
CA ALA A 269 -14.26 11.78 0.94
C ALA A 269 -13.14 12.22 1.87
N GLU A 270 -13.18 13.48 2.31
CA GLU A 270 -12.29 13.94 3.37
C GLU A 270 -12.48 13.08 4.62
N HIS A 271 -13.75 12.90 4.99
CA HIS A 271 -14.20 11.93 5.98
C HIS A 271 -15.68 11.60 5.77
N LEU A 272 -16.11 10.41 6.17
CA LEU A 272 -17.51 10.02 6.28
C LEU A 272 -17.87 9.75 7.75
N PHE A 273 -18.74 10.58 8.32
CA PHE A 273 -19.38 10.29 9.60
C PHE A 273 -20.72 9.61 9.35
N HIS A 274 -20.92 8.40 9.86
CA HIS A 274 -22.16 7.65 9.73
C HIS A 274 -22.81 7.49 11.10
N LEU A 275 -23.82 8.32 11.37
CA LEU A 275 -24.56 8.33 12.63
C LEU A 275 -25.69 7.31 12.55
N VAL A 276 -25.73 6.36 13.49
CA VAL A 276 -26.69 5.25 13.49
C VAL A 276 -27.14 4.90 14.91
N GLY A 277 -28.45 4.70 15.09
CA GLY A 277 -29.03 4.26 16.36
C GLY A 277 -29.22 2.75 16.44
N GLU A 278 -29.25 2.21 17.66
CA GLU A 278 -29.42 0.77 17.94
C GLU A 278 -30.81 0.26 17.58
N ARG A 279 -31.82 1.15 17.57
CA ARG A 279 -33.20 0.82 17.17
C ARG A 279 -33.49 1.17 15.71
N ASP A 280 -32.51 1.67 14.97
CA ASP A 280 -32.62 1.92 13.53
C ASP A 280 -32.66 0.59 12.77
N ARG A 281 -33.82 0.28 12.17
CA ARG A 281 -34.03 -0.93 11.39
C ARG A 281 -33.68 -0.78 9.91
N LEU A 282 -33.47 0.44 9.43
CA LEU A 282 -33.26 0.73 8.01
C LEU A 282 -31.78 0.90 7.67
N ALA A 283 -30.99 1.61 8.49
CA ALA A 283 -29.56 1.78 8.26
C ALA A 283 -28.79 0.43 8.10
N PRO A 284 -29.06 -0.62 8.92
CA PRO A 284 -28.42 -1.92 8.74
C PRO A 284 -28.74 -2.60 7.42
N LEU A 285 -29.88 -2.31 6.77
CA LEU A 285 -30.24 -2.91 5.48
C LEU A 285 -29.18 -2.61 4.41
N GLY A 286 -28.52 -1.45 4.47
CA GLY A 286 -27.41 -1.16 3.57
C GLY A 286 -26.25 -2.16 3.72
N SER A 287 -25.92 -2.56 4.96
CA SER A 287 -24.89 -3.58 5.20
C SER A 287 -25.34 -5.00 4.81
N ILE A 288 -26.64 -5.28 4.79
CA ILE A 288 -27.18 -6.59 4.42
C ILE A 288 -27.29 -6.73 2.90
N LEU A 289 -27.92 -5.76 2.24
CA LEU A 289 -28.27 -5.80 0.82
C LEU A 289 -27.05 -5.62 -0.10
N PHE A 290 -26.00 -4.94 0.36
CA PHE A 290 -24.86 -4.61 -0.48
C PHE A 290 -23.60 -5.39 -0.05
N PRO A 291 -23.19 -6.43 -0.82
CA PRO A 291 -22.06 -7.29 -0.47
C PRO A 291 -20.75 -6.53 -0.21
N ARG A 292 -20.55 -5.38 -0.87
CA ARG A 292 -19.36 -4.53 -0.67
C ARG A 292 -19.25 -3.95 0.74
N ARG A 293 -20.33 -3.92 1.52
CA ARG A 293 -20.30 -3.54 2.94
C ARG A 293 -20.02 -4.72 3.87
N TRP A 294 -19.94 -5.94 3.36
CA TRP A 294 -19.71 -7.13 4.18
C TRP A 294 -18.24 -7.22 4.63
N PRO A 295 -17.95 -7.55 5.90
CA PRO A 295 -16.59 -7.66 6.40
C PRO A 295 -15.70 -8.66 5.63
N LEU A 296 -16.30 -9.69 5.04
CA LEU A 296 -15.60 -10.71 4.24
C LEU A 296 -14.93 -10.12 2.98
N LEU A 297 -15.47 -9.05 2.41
CA LEU A 297 -14.88 -8.36 1.26
C LEU A 297 -13.95 -7.23 1.75
N PHE A 298 -12.91 -7.58 2.50
CA PHE A 298 -12.00 -6.61 3.14
C PHE A 298 -11.31 -5.64 2.17
N LEU A 299 -11.21 -6.00 0.88
CA LEU A 299 -10.68 -5.13 -0.19
C LEU A 299 -11.73 -4.16 -0.79
N SER A 300 -12.98 -4.18 -0.34
CA SER A 300 -13.99 -3.26 -0.84
C SER A 300 -13.66 -1.80 -0.48
N PRO A 301 -14.10 -0.81 -1.28
CA PRO A 301 -13.86 0.61 -0.96
C PRO A 301 -14.32 1.00 0.45
N TRP A 302 -15.47 0.46 0.88
CA TRP A 302 -16.01 0.64 2.23
C TRP A 302 -15.09 0.08 3.33
N ASN A 303 -14.68 -1.19 3.24
CA ASN A 303 -13.86 -1.82 4.27
C ASN A 303 -12.45 -1.24 4.32
N ARG A 304 -11.90 -0.84 3.16
CA ARG A 304 -10.65 -0.08 3.10
C ARG A 304 -10.78 1.29 3.78
N ALA A 305 -11.87 2.01 3.53
CA ALA A 305 -12.11 3.32 4.15
C ALA A 305 -12.29 3.21 5.68
N LEU A 306 -12.98 2.17 6.16
CA LEU A 306 -13.07 1.85 7.59
C LEU A 306 -11.70 1.51 8.18
N GLY A 307 -10.94 0.61 7.55
CA GLY A 307 -9.61 0.21 8.02
C GLY A 307 -8.59 1.35 8.05
N ARG A 308 -8.78 2.38 7.22
CA ARG A 308 -7.96 3.60 7.16
C ARG A 308 -8.45 4.74 8.06
N GLY A 309 -9.52 4.52 8.83
CA GLY A 309 -10.09 5.56 9.69
C GLY A 309 -10.78 6.72 8.94
N ARG A 310 -11.05 6.59 7.63
CA ARG A 310 -11.77 7.60 6.82
C ARG A 310 -13.29 7.58 7.03
N VAL A 311 -13.78 6.57 7.74
CA VAL A 311 -15.19 6.41 8.10
C VAL A 311 -15.29 6.26 9.61
N SER A 312 -16.09 7.11 10.25
CA SER A 312 -16.45 6.98 11.66
C SER A 312 -17.91 6.58 11.77
N VAL A 313 -18.18 5.43 12.37
CA VAL A 313 -19.54 5.03 12.74
C VAL A 313 -19.82 5.59 14.13
N VAL A 314 -20.75 6.53 14.22
CA VAL A 314 -21.08 7.26 15.45
C VAL A 314 -22.38 6.68 16.03
N PRO A 315 -22.33 5.97 17.17
CA PRO A 315 -23.53 5.39 17.76
C PRO A 315 -24.41 6.49 18.39
N LEU A 316 -25.72 6.41 18.14
CA LEU A 316 -26.72 7.31 18.75
C LEU A 316 -27.42 6.70 19.98
N GLY A 317 -27.10 5.46 20.36
CA GLY A 317 -27.79 4.76 21.45
C GLY A 317 -29.19 4.30 21.03
N PRO A 318 -30.23 4.38 21.87
CA PRO A 318 -31.55 3.74 21.66
C PRO A 318 -32.45 4.41 20.61
N VAL A 319 -31.87 5.22 19.72
CA VAL A 319 -32.56 6.02 18.70
C VAL A 319 -32.97 5.13 17.50
N GLY A 320 -34.16 5.35 16.97
CA GLY A 320 -34.72 4.73 15.76
C GLY A 320 -34.43 5.51 14.48
N HIS A 321 -35.01 5.11 13.34
CA HIS A 321 -34.73 5.74 12.04
C HIS A 321 -35.59 6.98 11.75
N GLU A 322 -36.90 6.83 11.90
CA GLU A 322 -37.93 7.84 11.58
C GLU A 322 -38.91 7.97 12.76
N LEU A 323 -39.77 9.00 12.72
CA LEU A 323 -40.75 9.25 13.76
C LEU A 323 -41.80 8.12 13.86
N PRO A 324 -42.30 7.79 15.06
CA PRO A 324 -41.83 8.24 16.38
C PRO A 324 -40.56 7.49 16.84
N GLY A 325 -39.72 8.17 17.62
CA GLY A 325 -38.48 7.67 18.19
C GLY A 325 -37.25 7.76 17.26
N GLY A 326 -37.31 8.55 16.19
CA GLY A 326 -36.26 8.69 15.16
C GLY A 326 -35.15 9.70 15.48
N LEU A 327 -34.16 9.82 14.58
CA LEU A 327 -33.01 10.74 14.72
C LEU A 327 -33.41 12.21 14.85
N MET A 328 -34.55 12.59 14.29
CA MET A 328 -35.10 13.95 14.29
C MET A 328 -36.36 14.04 15.18
N ASP A 329 -36.44 13.24 16.24
CA ASP A 329 -37.56 13.30 17.20
C ASP A 329 -37.34 14.37 18.27
N ALA A 330 -38.24 15.36 18.29
CA ALA A 330 -38.21 16.47 19.25
C ALA A 330 -38.90 16.15 20.59
N GLU A 331 -39.62 15.03 20.70
CA GLU A 331 -40.40 14.63 21.88
C GLU A 331 -39.75 13.46 22.62
N ALA A 332 -39.16 12.50 21.91
CA ALA A 332 -38.48 11.36 22.51
C ALA A 332 -37.17 11.80 23.21
N THR A 333 -36.97 11.32 24.44
CA THR A 333 -35.84 11.71 25.30
C THR A 333 -34.92 10.55 25.64
N LEU A 334 -33.63 10.87 25.76
CA LEU A 334 -32.59 9.98 26.29
C LEU A 334 -32.61 9.97 27.82
N ALA A 335 -31.89 9.01 28.40
CA ALA A 335 -31.72 8.93 29.86
C ALA A 335 -31.04 10.16 30.48
N ASP A 336 -30.31 10.95 29.69
CA ASP A 336 -29.64 12.18 30.13
C ASP A 336 -30.53 13.44 30.02
N GLY A 337 -31.81 13.27 29.63
CA GLY A 337 -32.79 14.36 29.52
C GLY A 337 -32.76 15.13 28.19
N ARG A 338 -31.79 14.89 27.30
CA ARG A 338 -31.81 15.47 25.94
C ARG A 338 -32.83 14.77 25.06
N THR A 339 -33.42 15.49 24.11
CA THR A 339 -34.25 14.87 23.07
C THR A 339 -33.37 14.20 22.02
N PHE A 340 -33.91 13.22 21.28
CA PHE A 340 -33.16 12.55 20.22
C PHE A 340 -32.70 13.54 19.15
N MET A 341 -33.56 14.50 18.78
CA MET A 341 -33.18 15.61 17.89
C MET A 341 -32.07 16.48 18.48
N GLN A 342 -32.11 16.79 19.78
CA GLN A 342 -31.07 17.60 20.42
C GLN A 342 -29.71 16.89 20.36
N GLN A 343 -29.66 15.60 20.67
CA GLN A 343 -28.44 14.79 20.53
C GLN A 343 -27.90 14.81 19.09
N THR A 344 -28.77 14.64 18.09
CA THR A 344 -28.38 14.66 16.67
C THR A 344 -27.82 16.03 16.28
N VAL A 345 -28.45 17.13 16.72
CA VAL A 345 -27.96 18.50 16.48
C VAL A 345 -26.60 18.72 17.15
N ASP A 346 -26.43 18.32 18.40
CA ASP A 346 -25.16 18.44 19.14
C ASP A 346 -24.01 17.72 18.41
N LEU A 347 -24.25 16.50 17.94
CA LEU A 347 -23.23 15.69 17.26
C LEU A 347 -22.90 16.25 15.86
N VAL A 348 -23.90 16.62 15.08
CA VAL A 348 -23.68 17.19 13.74
C VAL A 348 -22.98 18.55 13.83
N SER A 349 -23.38 19.42 14.77
CA SER A 349 -22.72 20.70 14.97
C SER A 349 -21.26 20.53 15.39
N ALA A 350 -20.96 19.60 16.29
CA ALA A 350 -19.58 19.28 16.67
C ALA A 350 -18.72 18.79 15.49
N ILE A 351 -19.27 17.92 14.63
CA ILE A 351 -18.57 17.41 13.43
C ILE A 351 -18.31 18.53 12.42
N VAL A 352 -19.31 19.36 12.16
CA VAL A 352 -19.26 20.41 11.13
C VAL A 352 -18.40 21.60 11.56
N ALA A 353 -18.42 21.96 12.85
CA ALA A 353 -17.63 23.05 13.41
C ALA A 353 -16.14 22.71 13.56
N ALA A 354 -15.77 21.42 13.52
CA ALA A 354 -14.38 21.01 13.55
C ALA A 354 -13.62 21.52 12.30
N PRO A 355 -12.34 21.91 12.44
CA PRO A 355 -11.51 22.33 11.32
C PRO A 355 -11.50 21.24 10.22
N PRO A 356 -11.77 21.60 8.96
CA PRO A 356 -11.61 20.66 7.85
C PRO A 356 -10.14 20.22 7.77
N GLY A 357 -9.88 18.93 7.99
CA GLY A 357 -8.53 18.38 7.96
C GLY A 357 -7.71 18.61 9.24
N GLY A 358 -8.30 18.61 10.44
CA GLY A 358 -7.51 18.28 11.64
C GLY A 358 -7.12 16.80 11.53
N ASP A 359 -5.89 16.40 11.22
CA ASP A 359 -4.61 17.07 11.42
C ASP A 359 -3.96 17.64 10.14
N ALA A 360 -3.22 18.74 10.30
CA ALA A 360 -2.05 19.04 9.46
C ALA A 360 -1.35 17.72 9.12
N LEU A 361 -0.88 17.54 7.86
CA LEU A 361 0.00 16.41 7.54
C LEU A 361 0.94 16.22 8.73
N PRO A 362 0.81 15.11 9.50
CA PRO A 362 1.46 15.02 10.79
C PRO A 362 2.93 15.26 10.53
N ALA A 363 3.56 16.06 11.39
CA ALA A 363 5.00 16.18 11.40
C ALA A 363 5.55 14.75 11.30
N GLN A 364 6.24 14.44 10.19
CA GLN A 364 6.77 13.10 9.97
C GLN A 364 7.60 12.74 11.21
N GLY A 365 7.13 11.75 11.96
CA GLY A 365 7.56 11.55 13.34
C GLY A 365 6.81 10.45 14.07
N THR A 366 5.60 10.10 13.62
CA THR A 366 4.78 9.03 14.18
C THR A 366 5.07 7.65 13.57
N GLY A 367 6.24 7.42 12.98
CA GLY A 367 6.70 6.11 12.45
C GLY A 367 8.03 5.67 13.08
N ASN A 368 8.56 4.50 12.69
CA ASN A 368 9.85 4.01 13.23
C ASN A 368 11.02 4.94 12.88
N TYR A 369 11.07 5.48 11.67
CA TYR A 369 12.07 6.48 11.26
C TYR A 369 12.16 7.68 12.21
N GLY A 370 11.01 8.27 12.59
CA GLY A 370 10.97 9.43 13.46
C GLY A 370 11.57 9.15 14.84
N ARG A 371 11.45 7.90 15.32
CA ARG A 371 12.14 7.43 16.52
C ARG A 371 13.62 7.22 16.27
N PHE A 372 13.98 6.52 15.19
CA PHE A 372 15.36 6.13 14.90
C PHE A 372 16.26 7.34 14.63
N ILE A 373 15.75 8.39 13.98
CA ILE A 373 16.51 9.63 13.69
C ILE A 373 16.82 10.45 14.95
N ALA A 374 16.11 10.20 16.06
CA ALA A 374 16.42 10.80 17.36
C ALA A 374 17.75 10.28 17.95
N ASN A 375 18.28 9.16 17.44
CA ASN A 375 19.60 8.68 17.81
C ASN A 375 20.69 9.51 17.11
N PRO A 376 21.43 10.37 17.83
CA PRO A 376 22.36 11.32 17.21
C PRO A 376 23.55 10.64 16.54
N TRP A 377 23.85 9.40 16.91
CA TRP A 377 24.96 8.64 16.37
C TRP A 377 24.67 8.01 15.02
N HIS A 378 23.42 8.00 14.57
CA HIS A 378 23.01 7.35 13.31
C HIS A 378 22.47 8.37 12.28
N ARG A 379 22.82 9.65 12.47
CA ARG A 379 22.61 10.76 11.53
C ARG A 379 23.96 11.40 11.19
N PRO A 380 24.19 11.84 9.93
CA PRO A 380 25.38 12.60 9.58
C PRO A 380 25.47 13.90 10.36
N ASP A 381 26.65 14.23 10.88
CA ASP A 381 26.94 15.47 11.60
C ASP A 381 28.37 15.91 11.28
N ALA A 382 28.52 16.88 10.38
CA ALA A 382 29.83 17.30 9.90
C ALA A 382 30.76 17.81 11.01
N ALA A 383 30.24 18.43 12.07
CA ALA A 383 31.07 18.95 13.16
C ALA A 383 31.77 17.81 13.92
N ARG A 384 31.06 16.70 14.11
CA ARG A 384 31.58 15.48 14.72
C ARG A 384 32.37 14.63 13.72
N ASP A 385 31.78 14.34 12.57
CA ASP A 385 32.24 13.33 11.62
C ASP A 385 33.55 13.72 10.91
N LEU A 386 33.88 15.01 10.89
CA LEU A 386 35.15 15.54 10.38
C LEU A 386 36.30 15.45 11.39
N ALA A 387 36.04 15.08 12.64
CA ALA A 387 37.07 14.90 13.65
C ALA A 387 38.12 13.83 13.24
N PRO A 388 39.34 13.90 13.80
CA PRO A 388 40.36 12.87 13.59
C PRO A 388 39.92 11.55 14.22
N LEU A 389 40.40 10.44 13.65
CA LEU A 389 40.20 9.12 14.25
C LEU A 389 41.04 8.98 15.51
N PRO A 390 40.53 8.33 16.57
CA PRO A 390 41.20 8.29 17.87
C PRO A 390 42.37 7.31 17.94
N ASP A 391 42.47 6.37 16.99
CA ASP A 391 43.50 5.32 16.98
C ASP A 391 43.84 4.93 15.53
N GLY A 392 45.14 4.76 15.23
CA GLY A 392 45.63 4.43 13.88
C GLY A 392 45.24 3.04 13.37
N ARG A 393 44.75 2.16 14.25
CA ARG A 393 44.21 0.83 13.89
C ARG A 393 42.77 0.91 13.36
N ILE A 394 42.16 2.09 13.43
CA ILE A 394 40.88 2.40 12.79
C ILE A 394 41.18 3.08 11.46
N HIS A 395 40.75 2.47 10.37
CA HIS A 395 41.11 2.90 9.02
C HIS A 395 39.96 3.65 8.37
N SER A 396 40.26 4.84 7.83
CA SER A 396 39.34 5.57 6.95
C SER A 396 38.91 4.71 5.76
N ARG A 397 37.64 4.84 5.36
CA ARG A 397 37.13 4.16 4.16
C ARG A 397 37.61 4.90 2.91
N PRO A 398 38.26 4.23 1.93
CA PRO A 398 38.91 4.89 0.80
C PRO A 398 37.93 5.24 -0.33
N HIS A 399 36.83 5.91 -0.02
CA HIS A 399 35.79 6.27 -0.99
C HIS A 399 35.31 7.69 -0.76
N TRP A 400 34.70 8.29 -1.78
CA TRP A 400 33.86 9.47 -1.60
C TRP A 400 32.63 9.04 -0.81
N ILE A 401 32.53 9.48 0.44
CA ILE A 401 31.35 9.26 1.28
C ILE A 401 30.85 10.62 1.74
N GLY A 402 29.57 10.85 1.57
CA GLY A 402 28.98 12.14 1.87
C GLY A 402 27.48 12.07 2.01
N ARG A 403 26.95 13.11 2.63
CA ARG A 403 25.51 13.29 2.80
C ARG A 403 24.94 13.96 1.55
N LEU A 404 23.82 13.41 1.05
CA LEU A 404 23.03 14.05 0.01
C LEU A 404 22.20 15.21 0.60
N ILE A 405 22.15 16.32 -0.12
CA ILE A 405 21.38 17.52 0.22
C ILE A 405 20.49 17.85 -0.97
N LEU A 406 19.18 17.69 -0.81
CA LEU A 406 18.23 18.05 -1.86
C LEU A 406 18.18 19.59 -1.98
N PRO A 407 18.46 20.17 -3.16
CA PRO A 407 18.40 21.62 -3.35
C PRO A 407 16.95 22.13 -3.24
N PRO A 408 16.74 23.41 -2.88
CA PRO A 408 15.42 24.03 -3.00
C PRO A 408 14.89 23.96 -4.44
N ALA A 409 13.57 23.89 -4.60
CA ALA A 409 12.94 23.72 -5.92
C ALA A 409 13.35 24.79 -6.96
N ALA A 410 13.63 26.01 -6.51
CA ALA A 410 14.04 27.13 -7.37
C ALA A 410 15.51 27.08 -7.82
N GLU A 411 16.35 26.28 -7.16
CA GLU A 411 17.81 26.21 -7.39
C GLU A 411 18.21 24.93 -8.14
N ARG A 412 17.23 24.19 -8.68
CA ARG A 412 17.45 22.91 -9.37
C ARG A 412 18.15 23.13 -10.71
N ASP A 413 19.31 22.50 -10.88
CA ASP A 413 20.07 22.47 -12.14
C ASP A 413 20.31 21.02 -12.64
N GLY A 414 19.64 20.04 -12.01
CA GLY A 414 19.85 18.60 -12.23
C GLY A 414 20.94 17.98 -11.35
N SER A 415 21.64 18.76 -10.53
CA SER A 415 22.55 18.26 -9.50
C SER A 415 21.87 18.19 -8.12
N VAL A 416 22.48 17.42 -7.22
CA VAL A 416 22.13 17.36 -5.80
C VAL A 416 23.37 17.74 -4.99
N GLY A 417 23.20 18.45 -3.89
CA GLY A 417 24.31 18.79 -3.01
C GLY A 417 24.92 17.55 -2.37
N PHE A 418 26.24 17.52 -2.24
CA PHE A 418 26.99 16.44 -1.62
C PHE A 418 27.98 17.02 -0.61
N GLU A 419 27.71 16.82 0.68
CA GLU A 419 28.62 17.22 1.75
C GLU A 419 29.68 16.14 1.94
N VAL A 420 30.93 16.46 1.57
CA VAL A 420 32.04 15.51 1.53
C VAL A 420 32.53 15.21 2.95
N LEU A 421 32.26 14.02 3.49
CA LEU A 421 32.66 13.62 4.84
C LEU A 421 33.92 12.73 4.84
N GLN A 422 34.12 11.96 3.77
CA GLN A 422 35.27 11.10 3.55
C GLN A 422 35.64 11.09 2.06
N THR A 423 36.94 10.93 1.78
CA THR A 423 37.48 10.94 0.41
C THR A 423 38.43 9.76 0.19
N PRO A 424 38.64 9.33 -1.06
CA PRO A 424 39.75 8.45 -1.39
C PRO A 424 41.11 9.15 -1.17
N PRO A 425 42.22 8.40 -1.08
CA PRO A 425 43.57 8.96 -1.04
C PRO A 425 43.81 9.96 -2.19
N GLY A 426 44.49 11.07 -1.91
CA GLY A 426 44.77 12.14 -2.87
C GLY A 426 43.74 13.27 -2.93
N TRP A 427 42.59 13.12 -2.28
CA TRP A 427 41.50 14.11 -2.29
C TRP A 427 41.16 14.67 -0.89
N SER A 428 42.06 14.53 0.08
CA SER A 428 41.80 14.92 1.48
C SER A 428 41.49 16.41 1.64
N HIS A 429 41.97 17.28 0.74
CA HIS A 429 41.64 18.71 0.72
C HIS A 429 40.17 18.98 0.37
N CYS A 430 39.46 18.01 -0.22
CA CYS A 430 38.03 18.13 -0.49
C CYS A 430 37.15 17.80 0.70
N ARG A 431 37.70 17.18 1.76
CA ARG A 431 36.94 16.79 2.95
C ARG A 431 36.41 18.04 3.67
N GLY A 432 35.11 18.04 3.99
CA GLY A 432 34.38 19.17 4.57
C GLY A 432 33.81 20.17 3.56
N ARG A 433 34.15 20.07 2.27
CA ARG A 433 33.56 20.92 1.22
C ARG A 433 32.17 20.39 0.81
N ARG A 434 31.35 21.28 0.26
CA ARG A 434 30.14 20.92 -0.47
C ARG A 434 30.46 20.80 -1.96
N ALA A 435 29.90 19.79 -2.60
CA ALA A 435 29.99 19.57 -4.03
C ALA A 435 28.60 19.51 -4.67
N ALA A 436 28.51 19.86 -5.95
CA ALA A 436 27.38 19.53 -6.80
C ALA A 436 27.61 18.12 -7.36
N LEU A 437 26.77 17.15 -6.97
CA LEU A 437 26.81 15.79 -7.46
C LEU A 437 25.84 15.62 -8.62
N ARG A 438 26.34 15.08 -9.74
CA ARG A 438 25.54 14.71 -10.91
C ARG A 438 25.63 13.23 -11.18
N TRP A 439 24.51 12.65 -11.55
CA TRP A 439 24.43 11.25 -11.98
C TRP A 439 24.13 11.18 -13.47
N CYS A 440 25.17 10.86 -14.24
CA CYS A 440 25.16 10.89 -15.70
C CYS A 440 24.95 9.47 -16.26
N ASP A 441 23.68 9.05 -16.38
CA ASP A 441 23.29 7.85 -17.14
C ASP A 441 22.14 8.20 -18.10
N PRO A 442 22.39 8.28 -19.42
CA PRO A 442 21.35 8.59 -20.41
C PRO A 442 20.14 7.65 -20.37
N ALA A 443 20.34 6.38 -19.95
CA ALA A 443 19.27 5.40 -19.85
C ALA A 443 18.25 5.73 -18.74
N LEU A 444 18.59 6.64 -17.83
CA LEU A 444 17.73 7.04 -16.73
C LEU A 444 16.83 8.24 -17.03
N ALA A 445 17.04 8.93 -18.16
CA ALA A 445 16.14 10.00 -18.59
C ALA A 445 14.68 9.52 -18.75
N GLN A 446 14.47 8.26 -19.09
CA GLN A 446 13.15 7.65 -19.24
C GLN A 446 12.37 7.47 -17.92
N VAL A 447 13.04 7.61 -16.77
CA VAL A 447 12.42 7.49 -15.43
C VAL A 447 12.40 8.81 -14.67
N THR A 448 12.82 9.90 -15.30
CA THR A 448 12.55 11.26 -14.82
C THR A 448 11.08 11.58 -15.05
N MET A 449 10.38 12.04 -14.02
CA MET A 449 8.94 12.25 -14.08
C MET A 449 8.46 13.32 -13.10
N ASP A 450 7.28 13.84 -13.36
CA ASP A 450 6.62 14.77 -12.45
C ASP A 450 6.07 14.01 -11.24
N VAL A 451 6.13 14.62 -10.06
CA VAL A 451 5.68 14.05 -8.80
C VAL A 451 4.53 14.88 -8.26
N GLN A 452 3.37 14.24 -8.15
CA GLN A 452 2.18 14.76 -7.49
C GLN A 452 1.64 13.67 -6.57
N LEU A 453 1.71 13.90 -5.26
CA LEU A 453 1.28 12.88 -4.31
C LEU A 453 -0.21 12.60 -4.48
N SER A 454 -0.53 11.32 -4.55
CA SER A 454 -1.89 10.81 -4.52
C SER A 454 -2.47 10.91 -3.11
N ASP A 455 -3.80 10.91 -3.00
CA ASP A 455 -4.48 10.85 -1.70
C ASP A 455 -4.08 9.59 -0.91
N GLU A 456 -3.80 8.49 -1.60
CA GLU A 456 -3.31 7.24 -0.99
C GLU A 456 -1.88 7.37 -0.43
N ALA A 457 -0.97 8.05 -1.13
CA ALA A 457 0.36 8.36 -0.61
C ALA A 457 0.29 9.27 0.62
N ARG A 458 -0.59 10.28 0.61
CA ARG A 458 -0.82 11.15 1.79
C ARG A 458 -1.42 10.38 2.97
N ASP A 459 -2.34 9.46 2.72
CA ASP A 459 -2.92 8.58 3.76
C ASP A 459 -1.88 7.63 4.37
N SER A 460 -1.06 7.02 3.52
CA SER A 460 0.01 6.13 3.96
C SER A 460 1.07 6.90 4.76
N ALA A 461 1.40 8.14 4.35
CA ALA A 461 2.25 9.03 5.13
C ALA A 461 1.66 9.37 6.51
N ARG A 462 0.37 9.68 6.58
CA ARG A 462 -0.36 9.88 7.85
C ARG A 462 -0.32 8.64 8.76
N SER A 463 -0.26 7.45 8.16
CA SER A 463 -0.20 6.17 8.88
C SER A 463 1.22 5.80 9.36
N GLY A 464 2.22 6.68 9.16
CA GLY A 464 3.59 6.50 9.63
C GLY A 464 4.59 5.96 8.60
N ASN A 465 4.17 5.68 7.36
CA ASN A 465 5.10 5.31 6.29
C ASN A 465 5.84 6.53 5.75
N LEU A 466 7.10 6.36 5.36
CA LEU A 466 7.86 7.44 4.72
C LEU A 466 7.49 7.55 3.26
N HIS A 467 7.25 8.77 2.80
CA HIS A 467 6.98 9.14 1.42
C HIS A 467 7.82 10.37 1.05
N PRO A 468 8.14 10.59 -0.24
CA PRO A 468 8.96 11.72 -0.70
C PRO A 468 8.18 13.03 -0.68
N LEU A 469 7.68 13.46 0.49
CA LEU A 469 6.83 14.64 0.64
C LEU A 469 7.52 15.93 0.15
N ARG A 470 8.86 15.99 0.26
CA ARG A 470 9.68 17.12 -0.21
C ARG A 470 9.63 17.32 -1.72
N LEU A 471 9.19 16.29 -2.45
CA LEU A 471 9.08 16.28 -3.91
C LEU A 471 7.63 16.48 -4.37
N ASP A 472 6.66 16.70 -3.49
CA ASP A 472 5.26 16.93 -3.88
C ASP A 472 5.11 18.20 -4.73
N GLY A 473 4.51 18.06 -5.90
CA GLY A 473 4.33 19.13 -6.89
C GLY A 473 5.56 19.43 -7.75
N TRP A 474 6.65 18.66 -7.64
CA TRP A 474 7.85 18.90 -8.44
C TRP A 474 7.73 18.28 -9.83
N ALA A 475 8.05 19.06 -10.87
CA ALA A 475 8.19 18.55 -12.23
C ALA A 475 9.58 17.95 -12.47
N GLN A 476 9.69 16.97 -13.37
CA GLN A 476 10.94 16.38 -13.87
C GLN A 476 11.91 15.96 -12.76
N VAL A 477 11.40 15.28 -11.73
CA VAL A 477 12.22 14.73 -10.64
C VAL A 477 13.14 13.64 -11.20
N THR A 478 14.43 13.86 -11.10
CA THR A 478 15.47 12.92 -11.55
C THR A 478 15.67 11.78 -10.54
N PRO A 479 16.29 10.66 -10.93
CA PRO A 479 16.62 9.56 -10.01
C PRO A 479 17.56 9.93 -8.84
N LEU A 480 18.40 10.96 -9.03
CA LEU A 480 19.29 11.45 -7.97
C LEU A 480 18.51 12.31 -6.97
N GLU A 481 17.64 13.21 -7.46
CA GLU A 481 16.73 13.99 -6.62
C GLU A 481 15.75 13.08 -5.87
N SER A 482 15.24 12.02 -6.51
CA SER A 482 14.36 11.06 -5.83
C SER A 482 15.05 10.29 -4.72
N LEU A 483 16.37 10.05 -4.83
CA LEU A 483 17.16 9.47 -3.76
C LEU A 483 17.36 10.47 -2.62
N ALA A 484 17.76 11.71 -2.92
CA ALA A 484 18.02 12.75 -1.91
C ALA A 484 16.74 13.21 -1.18
N GLY A 485 15.62 13.27 -1.89
CA GLY A 485 14.31 13.69 -1.36
C GLY A 485 13.45 12.56 -0.80
N ALA A 486 13.97 11.34 -0.69
CA ALA A 486 13.22 10.18 -0.18
C ALA A 486 12.84 10.32 1.29
N HIS A 487 13.63 11.05 2.08
CA HIS A 487 13.44 11.28 3.50
C HIS A 487 13.03 12.72 3.82
N PRO A 488 12.38 12.97 4.98
CA PRO A 488 12.01 14.31 5.44
C PRO A 488 13.20 15.23 5.68
N HIS A 489 14.37 14.64 5.97
CA HIS A 489 15.61 15.34 6.29
C HIS A 489 16.72 14.93 5.32
N ASP A 490 17.72 15.79 5.16
CA ASP A 490 18.98 15.43 4.49
C ASP A 490 19.81 14.58 5.45
N ASP A 491 19.56 13.28 5.45
CA ASP A 491 20.23 12.30 6.32
C ASP A 491 20.77 11.07 5.55
N ILE A 492 20.56 11.03 4.23
CA ILE A 492 20.99 9.93 3.39
C ILE A 492 22.49 10.05 3.12
N LEU A 493 23.24 9.15 3.76
CA LEU A 493 24.68 8.98 3.56
C LEU A 493 24.93 8.00 2.42
N VAL A 494 25.69 8.42 1.41
CA VAL A 494 26.04 7.58 0.26
C VAL A 494 27.54 7.49 0.05
N ARG A 495 27.95 6.36 -0.50
CA ARG A 495 29.27 6.10 -1.06
C ARG A 495 29.18 6.15 -2.58
N LEU A 496 30.09 6.86 -3.23
CA LEU A 496 30.19 6.87 -4.69
C LEU A 496 31.09 5.73 -5.16
N ASP A 497 30.59 4.91 -6.08
CA ASP A 497 31.31 3.79 -6.68
C ASP A 497 31.69 4.07 -8.13
N GLY A 498 32.80 3.47 -8.57
CA GLY A 498 33.36 3.68 -9.91
C GLY A 498 34.25 4.92 -9.99
N PRO A 499 34.73 5.27 -11.21
CA PRO A 499 35.46 6.51 -11.41
C PRO A 499 34.53 7.69 -11.12
N VAL A 500 34.96 8.60 -10.24
CA VAL A 500 34.29 9.87 -9.99
C VAL A 500 35.07 10.93 -10.74
N SER A 501 34.42 11.56 -11.71
CA SER A 501 35.00 12.73 -12.38
C SER A 501 34.89 13.91 -11.44
N VAL A 502 36.01 14.59 -11.20
CA VAL A 502 36.09 15.73 -10.28
C VAL A 502 36.51 16.96 -11.08
N VAL A 503 35.73 18.02 -10.98
CA VAL A 503 36.08 19.33 -11.54
C VAL A 503 36.16 20.32 -10.38
N GLU A 504 37.37 20.84 -10.14
CA GLU A 504 37.60 21.84 -9.11
C GLU A 504 37.43 23.25 -9.71
N GLY A 505 36.34 23.92 -9.36
CA GLY A 505 36.10 25.33 -9.62
C GLY A 505 35.71 26.07 -8.33
N GLU A 506 35.01 27.20 -8.46
CA GLU A 506 34.39 27.89 -7.32
C GLU A 506 33.46 26.96 -6.54
N VAL A 507 32.72 26.11 -7.26
CA VAL A 507 31.94 24.99 -6.72
C VAL A 507 32.61 23.68 -7.13
N LEU A 508 32.85 22.78 -6.17
CA LEU A 508 33.35 21.43 -6.46
C LEU A 508 32.27 20.64 -7.19
N GLN A 509 32.57 20.04 -8.33
CA GLN A 509 31.63 19.19 -9.08
C GLN A 509 32.09 17.74 -9.07
N LEU A 510 31.16 16.84 -8.79
CA LEU A 510 31.36 15.39 -8.82
C LEU A 510 30.39 14.78 -9.81
N GLU A 511 30.88 13.97 -10.74
CA GLU A 511 30.02 13.23 -11.67
C GLU A 511 30.24 11.72 -11.53
N VAL A 512 29.12 10.98 -11.50
CA VAL A 512 29.12 9.52 -11.40
C VAL A 512 28.28 8.90 -12.52
N GLY A 513 28.75 7.77 -13.04
CA GLY A 513 28.00 6.95 -14.01
C GLY A 513 27.16 5.84 -13.37
N ALA A 514 27.23 5.68 -12.05
CA ALA A 514 26.55 4.62 -11.31
C ALA A 514 25.72 5.20 -10.16
N GLU A 515 24.66 4.48 -9.76
CA GLU A 515 23.80 4.85 -8.63
C GLU A 515 24.64 5.05 -7.35
N PRO A 516 24.54 6.21 -6.67
CA PRO A 516 25.12 6.39 -5.35
C PRO A 516 24.60 5.34 -4.36
N LEU A 517 25.52 4.69 -3.65
CA LEU A 517 25.22 3.54 -2.82
C LEU A 517 25.00 3.98 -1.37
N GLN A 518 23.80 3.79 -0.81
CA GLN A 518 23.55 4.14 0.59
C GLN A 518 24.45 3.32 1.53
N THR A 519 25.03 3.98 2.55
CA THR A 519 26.08 3.40 3.39
C THR A 519 25.97 3.83 4.86
N ALA A 520 26.78 3.23 5.73
CA ALA A 520 26.92 3.60 7.14
C ALA A 520 28.40 3.60 7.58
N GLY A 521 28.79 4.62 8.35
CA GLY A 521 30.14 4.82 8.87
C GLY A 521 31.17 5.33 7.85
N LEU A 522 32.19 6.03 8.36
CA LEU A 522 33.23 6.71 7.59
C LEU A 522 34.61 6.04 7.75
N ALA A 523 34.78 5.26 8.80
CA ALA A 523 35.97 4.47 9.09
C ALA A 523 35.58 3.08 9.60
N ARG A 524 36.54 2.16 9.56
CA ARG A 524 36.33 0.75 9.89
C ARG A 524 37.53 0.13 10.59
N ALA A 525 37.26 -0.91 11.38
CA ALA A 525 38.27 -1.74 12.02
C ALA A 525 37.82 -3.20 12.05
N LEU A 526 38.75 -4.13 12.25
CA LEU A 526 38.48 -5.53 12.56
C LEU A 526 38.86 -5.77 14.02
N VAL A 527 37.88 -6.17 14.84
CA VAL A 527 38.03 -6.19 16.29
C VAL A 527 37.46 -7.46 16.93
N ARG A 528 37.97 -7.81 18.10
CA ARG A 528 37.36 -8.78 19.03
C ARG A 528 36.97 -8.04 20.30
N PHE A 529 35.71 -8.13 20.70
CA PHE A 529 35.24 -7.47 21.94
C PHE A 529 35.73 -8.25 23.16
N VAL A 530 36.22 -7.55 24.18
CA VAL A 530 36.75 -8.17 25.40
C VAL A 530 35.74 -8.07 26.53
N ARG A 531 35.31 -6.84 26.87
CA ARG A 531 34.34 -6.61 27.95
C ARG A 531 33.67 -5.23 27.81
N PRO A 532 32.43 -5.07 28.29
CA PRO A 532 31.82 -3.76 28.45
C PRO A 532 32.55 -2.95 29.53
N LEU A 533 32.51 -1.63 29.39
CA LEU A 533 32.94 -0.65 30.38
C LEU A 533 31.70 0.11 30.90
N GLU A 534 31.91 1.22 31.63
CA GLU A 534 30.80 2.06 32.09
C GLU A 534 30.05 2.70 30.91
N GLY A 535 28.72 2.73 31.00
CA GLY A 535 27.85 3.30 29.97
C GLY A 535 27.86 2.50 28.67
N ASP A 536 28.10 3.18 27.55
CA ASP A 536 28.18 2.58 26.22
C ASP A 536 29.60 2.24 25.77
N ALA A 537 30.60 2.41 26.64
CA ALA A 537 32.00 2.17 26.29
C ALA A 537 32.35 0.67 26.34
N TRP A 538 33.29 0.26 25.50
CA TRP A 538 33.74 -1.11 25.34
C TRP A 538 35.25 -1.19 25.17
N GLU A 539 35.82 -2.26 25.72
CA GLU A 539 37.19 -2.66 25.48
C GLU A 539 37.23 -3.74 24.40
N ALA A 540 38.05 -3.55 23.39
CA ALA A 540 38.24 -4.48 22.28
C ALA A 540 39.73 -4.66 21.93
N LEU A 541 40.05 -5.67 21.14
CA LEU A 541 41.38 -5.89 20.57
C LEU A 541 41.28 -5.76 19.05
N ALA A 542 42.19 -5.00 18.45
CA ALA A 542 42.29 -4.91 17.00
C ALA A 542 42.99 -6.15 16.43
N PHE A 543 42.64 -6.53 15.21
CA PHE A 543 43.32 -7.60 14.50
C PHE A 543 44.70 -7.15 14.01
N ASP A 544 45.73 -7.92 14.32
CA ASP A 544 47.08 -7.75 13.78
C ASP A 544 47.22 -8.64 12.55
N PRO A 545 47.22 -8.08 11.32
CA PRO A 545 47.32 -8.88 10.10
C PRO A 545 48.68 -9.57 9.94
N ALA A 546 49.75 -9.07 10.58
CA ALA A 546 51.07 -9.71 10.52
C ALA A 546 51.12 -10.97 11.38
N ARG A 547 50.38 -11.00 12.50
CA ARG A 547 50.26 -12.16 13.39
C ARG A 547 49.07 -13.06 13.10
N GLY A 548 48.07 -12.56 12.38
CA GLY A 548 46.84 -13.28 12.11
C GLY A 548 45.92 -13.46 13.33
N ASP A 549 46.07 -12.63 14.36
CA ASP A 549 45.33 -12.74 15.63
C ASP A 549 45.02 -11.35 16.23
N PHE A 550 44.09 -11.29 17.18
CA PHE A 550 43.71 -10.09 17.92
C PHE A 550 44.69 -9.84 19.07
N THR A 551 45.77 -9.11 18.76
CA THR A 551 46.88 -8.85 19.69
C THR A 551 47.15 -7.34 19.83
N GLY A 552 47.94 -6.96 20.83
CA GLY A 552 48.31 -5.57 21.09
C GLY A 552 47.46 -4.91 22.19
N PRO A 553 47.64 -3.59 22.41
CA PRO A 553 46.97 -2.89 23.49
C PRO A 553 45.45 -2.83 23.25
N PRO A 554 44.62 -2.71 24.31
CA PRO A 554 43.19 -2.53 24.15
C PRO A 554 42.84 -1.30 23.30
N LEU A 555 41.79 -1.44 22.50
CA LEU A 555 41.13 -0.39 21.72
C LEU A 555 39.81 -0.04 22.41
N ARG A 556 39.57 1.25 22.65
CA ARG A 556 38.30 1.72 23.22
C ARG A 556 37.31 2.05 22.11
N LEU A 557 36.11 1.48 22.22
CA LEU A 557 34.99 1.68 21.29
C LEU A 557 33.75 2.11 22.07
N ARG A 558 32.78 2.70 21.39
CA ARG A 558 31.46 3.02 21.96
C ARG A 558 30.37 2.32 21.17
N LEU A 559 29.45 1.67 21.88
CA LEU A 559 28.31 0.94 21.34
C LEU A 559 27.01 1.45 21.99
N PRO A 560 26.59 2.70 21.70
CA PRO A 560 25.33 3.24 22.20
C PRO A 560 24.17 2.31 21.87
N GLU A 561 23.22 2.17 22.78
CA GLU A 561 22.05 1.33 22.55
C GLU A 561 21.14 1.97 21.49
N PRO A 562 20.67 1.22 20.48
CA PRO A 562 19.69 1.72 19.52
C PRO A 562 18.35 2.06 20.17
N LEU A 563 17.58 2.90 19.50
CA LEU A 563 16.20 3.19 19.89
C LEU A 563 15.27 2.08 19.36
N ALA A 564 14.37 1.61 20.22
CA ALA A 564 13.39 0.60 19.85
C ALA A 564 12.33 1.15 18.89
N ASN A 565 11.83 0.28 18.02
CA ASN A 565 10.72 0.59 17.12
C ASN A 565 9.41 0.83 17.90
N GLN A 566 8.33 1.17 17.21
CA GLN A 566 7.03 1.44 17.84
C GLN A 566 6.43 0.25 18.59
N GLU A 567 6.84 -0.95 18.23
CA GLU A 567 6.43 -2.20 18.87
C GLU A 567 7.33 -2.58 20.07
N GLY A 568 8.31 -1.73 20.40
CA GLY A 568 9.26 -1.95 21.50
C GLY A 568 10.38 -2.95 21.18
N ILE A 569 10.59 -3.27 19.90
CA ILE A 569 11.64 -4.17 19.43
C ILE A 569 12.91 -3.37 19.17
N LEU A 570 14.02 -3.78 19.79
CA LEU A 570 15.36 -3.24 19.54
C LEU A 570 15.95 -3.83 18.25
N PRO A 571 16.43 -3.01 17.29
CA PRO A 571 17.04 -3.50 16.04
C PRO A 571 18.36 -4.27 16.26
N ALA A 572 19.13 -3.89 17.27
CA ALA A 572 20.34 -4.57 17.72
C ALA A 572 20.58 -4.34 19.22
N THR A 573 21.39 -5.19 19.83
CA THR A 573 21.90 -5.05 21.21
C THR A 573 23.35 -5.51 21.25
N ALA A 574 24.13 -5.04 22.23
CA ALA A 574 25.49 -5.51 22.49
C ALA A 574 25.56 -6.53 23.65
N ALA A 575 24.42 -6.90 24.23
CA ALA A 575 24.35 -7.86 25.33
C ALA A 575 24.93 -9.23 24.91
N GLY A 576 25.79 -9.82 25.74
CA GLY A 576 26.43 -11.11 25.46
C GLY A 576 27.40 -11.12 24.26
N MET A 577 27.80 -9.95 23.73
CA MET A 577 28.65 -9.88 22.55
C MET A 577 30.06 -10.45 22.78
N ALA A 578 30.61 -10.31 23.98
CA ALA A 578 31.92 -10.88 24.34
C ALA A 578 31.89 -12.41 24.38
N ASP A 579 30.76 -12.99 24.82
CA ASP A 579 30.57 -14.43 25.02
C ASP A 579 30.08 -15.16 23.76
N SER A 580 29.75 -14.43 22.70
CA SER A 580 29.27 -15.00 21.44
C SER A 580 30.36 -15.82 20.73
N ASP A 581 30.02 -17.02 20.23
CA ASP A 581 30.91 -17.88 19.42
C ASP A 581 31.51 -17.17 18.19
N LEU A 582 30.82 -16.16 17.67
CA LEU A 582 31.29 -15.37 16.52
C LEU A 582 32.43 -14.40 16.90
N ASN A 583 32.58 -14.05 18.18
CA ASN A 583 33.57 -13.10 18.66
C ASN A 583 35.00 -13.64 18.55
N GLY A 584 35.19 -14.97 18.57
CA GLY A 584 36.49 -15.60 18.37
C GLY A 584 37.11 -15.30 16.99
N GLU A 585 36.29 -15.29 15.93
CA GLU A 585 36.73 -14.88 14.59
C GLU A 585 36.78 -13.35 14.42
N GLY A 586 36.05 -12.64 15.28
CA GLY A 586 35.96 -11.19 15.35
C GLY A 586 34.88 -10.58 14.47
N TRP A 587 34.80 -9.26 14.58
CA TRP A 587 33.77 -8.40 14.04
C TRP A 587 34.40 -7.29 13.24
N LEU A 588 33.92 -7.09 12.02
CA LEU A 588 34.21 -5.84 11.33
C LEU A 588 33.21 -4.79 11.82
N VAL A 589 33.75 -3.65 12.21
CA VAL A 589 32.98 -2.50 12.68
C VAL A 589 33.13 -1.34 11.69
N SER A 590 32.04 -0.62 11.46
CA SER A 590 32.02 0.66 10.71
C SER A 590 31.36 1.72 11.57
N GLY A 591 31.88 2.95 11.53
CA GLY A 591 31.45 3.98 12.44
C GLY A 591 32.09 5.35 12.20
N VAL A 592 31.95 6.22 13.20
CA VAL A 592 32.38 7.61 13.18
C VAL A 592 33.14 7.96 14.46
N PRO A 593 34.04 8.95 14.45
CA PRO A 593 34.57 9.52 15.68
C PRO A 593 33.44 10.20 16.49
N ASP A 594 33.60 10.32 17.81
CA ASP A 594 32.64 11.04 18.66
C ASP A 594 32.96 12.53 18.86
N GLY A 595 34.07 13.00 18.28
CA GLY A 595 34.58 14.37 18.45
C GLY A 595 35.33 14.61 19.76
N GLN A 596 35.36 13.63 20.68
CA GLN A 596 36.01 13.71 22.00
C GLN A 596 37.11 12.66 22.19
N GLY A 597 37.49 11.96 21.12
CA GLY A 597 38.59 10.98 21.13
C GLY A 597 38.15 9.53 21.33
N ALA A 598 36.88 9.20 21.11
CA ALA A 598 36.41 7.82 21.00
C ALA A 598 35.81 7.51 19.61
N PHE A 599 35.59 6.23 19.34
CA PHE A 599 35.01 5.75 18.08
C PHE A 599 33.67 5.07 18.35
N VAL A 600 32.61 5.58 17.72
CA VAL A 600 31.24 5.07 17.87
C VAL A 600 30.94 4.09 16.75
N VAL A 601 30.63 2.86 17.12
CA VAL A 601 30.29 1.78 16.19
C VAL A 601 28.83 1.92 15.76
N GLN A 602 28.62 2.32 14.51
CA GLN A 602 27.30 2.44 13.88
C GLN A 602 26.83 1.12 13.26
N ALA A 603 27.76 0.32 12.74
CA ALA A 603 27.46 -0.95 12.09
C ALA A 603 28.47 -2.04 12.45
N LEU A 604 27.99 -3.28 12.50
CA LEU A 604 28.77 -4.47 12.86
C LEU A 604 28.45 -5.63 11.93
N LEU A 605 29.49 -6.37 11.53
CA LEU A 605 29.37 -7.57 10.70
C LEU A 605 30.30 -8.67 11.26
N PRO A 606 29.79 -9.88 11.54
CA PRO A 606 30.65 -11.00 11.90
C PRO A 606 31.61 -11.30 10.75
N ARG A 607 32.91 -11.46 11.05
CA ARG A 607 33.92 -11.79 10.05
C ARG A 607 33.58 -13.07 9.28
N ARG A 608 32.96 -14.05 9.95
CA ARG A 608 32.44 -15.31 9.35
C ARG A 608 31.52 -15.09 8.14
N LEU A 609 30.71 -14.03 8.15
CA LEU A 609 29.79 -13.70 7.04
C LEU A 609 30.45 -12.93 5.89
N ARG A 610 31.75 -12.69 5.99
CA ARG A 610 32.53 -11.96 4.99
C ARG A 610 33.60 -12.82 4.34
N ARG A 611 34.18 -13.78 5.07
CA ARG A 611 35.24 -14.66 4.58
C ARG A 611 34.76 -15.61 3.50
N LEU A 612 35.57 -15.78 2.46
CA LEU A 612 35.43 -16.87 1.50
C LEU A 612 36.12 -18.13 2.05
N ALA A 613 35.71 -18.55 3.25
CA ALA A 613 36.20 -19.73 3.96
C ALA A 613 34.98 -20.47 4.52
N PRO A 614 34.22 -21.20 3.68
CA PRO A 614 32.98 -21.84 4.10
C PRO A 614 33.25 -22.93 5.13
N GLN A 615 32.39 -23.03 6.15
CA GLN A 615 32.47 -24.06 7.18
C GLN A 615 32.17 -25.45 6.61
N ARG A 616 31.39 -25.51 5.52
CA ARG A 616 31.04 -26.74 4.83
C ARG A 616 30.96 -26.53 3.33
N VAL A 617 31.44 -27.50 2.56
CA VAL A 617 31.28 -27.57 1.10
C VAL A 617 30.43 -28.79 0.75
N ILE A 618 29.38 -28.59 -0.04
CA ILE A 618 28.44 -29.66 -0.44
C ILE A 618 28.34 -29.69 -1.97
N THR A 619 28.84 -30.76 -2.58
CA THR A 619 28.84 -30.91 -4.05
C THR A 619 27.88 -31.98 -4.55
N GLN A 620 27.35 -32.82 -3.64
CA GLN A 620 26.37 -33.84 -4.00
C GLN A 620 25.01 -33.23 -4.39
N ARG A 621 24.55 -33.50 -5.60
CA ARG A 621 23.33 -32.91 -6.21
C ARG A 621 22.09 -32.90 -5.30
N ARG A 622 21.76 -34.02 -4.65
CA ARG A 622 20.60 -34.11 -3.73
C ARG A 622 20.87 -33.41 -2.40
N ALA A 623 22.05 -33.58 -1.81
CA ALA A 623 22.40 -32.98 -0.53
C ALA A 623 22.49 -31.45 -0.60
N ALA A 624 23.06 -30.90 -1.67
CA ALA A 624 23.16 -29.46 -1.90
C ALA A 624 21.77 -28.79 -1.94
N TRP A 625 20.81 -29.40 -2.62
CA TRP A 625 19.44 -28.87 -2.67
C TRP A 625 18.66 -29.09 -1.38
N ARG A 626 18.84 -30.24 -0.72
CA ARG A 626 18.26 -30.47 0.61
C ARG A 626 18.76 -29.42 1.61
N TYR A 627 20.04 -29.04 1.54
CA TYR A 627 20.57 -27.97 2.36
C TYR A 627 19.89 -26.64 2.05
N ALA A 628 19.97 -26.18 0.79
CA ALA A 628 19.47 -24.87 0.38
C ALA A 628 17.96 -24.69 0.65
N ARG A 629 17.15 -25.73 0.42
CA ARG A 629 15.69 -25.67 0.60
C ARG A 629 15.24 -25.87 2.04
N HIS A 630 15.87 -26.78 2.79
CA HIS A 630 15.39 -27.16 4.13
C HIS A 630 16.40 -26.81 5.22
N GLN A 631 17.60 -27.38 5.20
CA GLN A 631 18.52 -27.29 6.34
C GLN A 631 18.98 -25.85 6.64
N ALA A 632 19.10 -24.99 5.61
CA ALA A 632 19.48 -23.59 5.79
C ALA A 632 18.49 -22.81 6.68
N TRP A 633 17.22 -23.23 6.73
CA TRP A 633 16.15 -22.59 7.50
C TRP A 633 15.61 -23.46 8.63
N ALA A 634 16.14 -24.67 8.81
CA ALA A 634 15.70 -25.59 9.86
C ALA A 634 16.25 -25.18 11.23
N ASP A 635 17.46 -24.61 11.26
CA ASP A 635 18.08 -24.08 12.46
C ASP A 635 18.01 -22.54 12.47
N THR A 636 17.14 -22.03 13.33
CA THR A 636 16.97 -20.59 13.59
C THR A 636 17.42 -20.24 15.01
N THR A 637 18.40 -20.96 15.56
CA THR A 637 18.98 -20.66 16.89
C THR A 637 19.49 -19.20 16.92
N PRO A 638 19.06 -18.36 17.87
CA PRO A 638 19.55 -16.98 18.00
C PRO A 638 21.07 -16.91 18.18
N ALA A 639 21.67 -15.74 17.91
CA ALA A 639 23.10 -15.49 18.02
C ALA A 639 24.00 -16.44 17.19
N SER A 640 23.46 -17.03 16.11
CA SER A 640 24.21 -17.96 15.26
C SER A 640 24.45 -17.42 13.85
N ALA A 641 25.59 -17.81 13.26
CA ALA A 641 25.87 -17.59 11.85
C ALA A 641 26.63 -18.76 11.22
N SER A 642 26.29 -19.08 9.97
CA SER A 642 26.93 -20.15 9.21
C SER A 642 27.23 -19.77 7.76
N SER A 643 28.24 -20.44 7.19
CA SER A 643 28.70 -20.23 5.81
C SER A 643 28.89 -21.59 5.12
N VAL A 644 28.16 -21.83 4.04
CA VAL A 644 28.15 -23.11 3.34
C VAL A 644 28.22 -22.91 1.83
N LEU A 645 29.22 -23.48 1.18
CA LEU A 645 29.36 -23.48 -0.28
C LEU A 645 28.63 -24.70 -0.86
N VAL A 646 27.73 -24.47 -1.80
CA VAL A 646 26.96 -25.52 -2.45
C VAL A 646 27.16 -25.53 -3.97
N SER A 647 27.26 -26.72 -4.54
CA SER A 647 27.11 -26.95 -5.97
C SER A 647 26.39 -28.26 -6.22
N ARG A 648 25.77 -28.39 -7.40
CA ARG A 648 25.17 -29.64 -7.88
C ARG A 648 26.07 -30.37 -8.89
N ARG A 649 27.30 -29.88 -9.10
CA ARG A 649 28.34 -30.50 -9.93
C ARG A 649 29.13 -31.52 -9.10
N ALA A 650 29.45 -32.66 -9.69
CA ALA A 650 30.29 -33.69 -9.07
C ALA A 650 31.77 -33.26 -9.10
N THR A 651 32.13 -32.31 -8.24
CA THR A 651 33.47 -31.75 -8.10
C THR A 651 33.97 -31.91 -6.67
N GLY A 652 35.29 -32.00 -6.48
CA GLY A 652 35.90 -31.96 -5.14
C GLY A 652 35.68 -30.61 -4.46
N GLY A 653 35.59 -30.59 -3.12
CA GLY A 653 35.30 -29.37 -2.35
C GLY A 653 36.35 -28.27 -2.54
N ASP A 654 37.63 -28.63 -2.45
CA ASP A 654 38.74 -27.68 -2.63
C ASP A 654 38.83 -27.14 -4.06
N ALA A 655 38.59 -28.02 -5.05
CA ALA A 655 38.53 -27.62 -6.45
C ALA A 655 37.39 -26.62 -6.69
N LEU A 656 36.23 -26.81 -6.06
CA LEU A 656 35.11 -25.89 -6.16
C LEU A 656 35.43 -24.53 -5.54
N LEU A 657 36.09 -24.51 -4.37
CA LEU A 657 36.49 -23.27 -3.70
C LEU A 657 37.54 -22.50 -4.51
N ALA A 658 38.48 -23.21 -5.15
CA ALA A 658 39.52 -22.61 -6.00
C ALA A 658 38.96 -21.94 -7.27
N GLU A 659 37.73 -22.23 -7.68
CA GLU A 659 37.07 -21.53 -8.77
C GLU A 659 36.70 -20.08 -8.42
N TRP A 660 36.59 -19.76 -7.13
CA TRP A 660 36.22 -18.43 -6.66
C TRP A 660 37.46 -17.58 -6.49
N GLN A 661 37.64 -16.62 -7.40
CA GLN A 661 38.85 -15.81 -7.50
C GLN A 661 38.55 -14.34 -7.25
N GLU A 662 39.56 -13.60 -6.78
CA GLU A 662 39.47 -12.15 -6.66
C GLU A 662 38.99 -11.51 -7.98
N GLY A 663 38.04 -10.58 -7.88
CA GLY A 663 37.41 -9.94 -9.03
C GLY A 663 36.17 -10.67 -9.56
N ASP A 664 35.89 -11.92 -9.14
CA ASP A 664 34.68 -12.62 -9.55
C ASP A 664 33.42 -11.82 -9.17
N ARG A 665 32.54 -11.64 -10.15
CA ARG A 665 31.24 -10.99 -9.99
C ARG A 665 30.17 -12.02 -9.64
N LEU A 666 29.30 -11.67 -8.71
CA LEU A 666 28.32 -12.56 -8.10
C LEU A 666 26.92 -11.96 -8.17
N LEU A 667 25.93 -12.80 -8.42
CA LEU A 667 24.53 -12.46 -8.20
C LEU A 667 24.18 -12.78 -6.74
N VAL A 668 23.58 -11.85 -6.01
CA VAL A 668 23.14 -12.08 -4.63
C VAL A 668 21.63 -12.28 -4.63
N LEU A 669 21.19 -13.35 -3.99
CA LEU A 669 19.79 -13.56 -3.62
C LEU A 669 19.70 -13.35 -2.10
N HIS A 670 18.98 -12.31 -1.70
CA HIS A 670 18.78 -11.96 -0.30
C HIS A 670 17.37 -12.34 0.13
N VAL A 671 17.25 -13.05 1.25
CA VAL A 671 15.97 -13.34 1.91
C VAL A 671 16.11 -13.15 3.40
N PHE A 672 15.11 -12.53 4.05
CA PHE A 672 14.99 -12.54 5.50
C PHE A 672 13.64 -13.06 5.98
N GLY A 673 13.60 -13.48 7.24
CA GLY A 673 12.39 -13.90 7.95
C GLY A 673 11.90 -12.90 9.01
N GLY A 674 11.09 -13.40 9.93
CA GLY A 674 10.31 -12.59 10.87
C GLY A 674 10.93 -12.49 12.26
N ILE A 675 10.34 -11.62 13.08
CA ILE A 675 10.69 -11.39 14.48
C ILE A 675 9.60 -11.98 15.38
N GLY A 676 9.85 -13.16 15.93
CA GLY A 676 8.97 -13.84 16.90
C GLY A 676 9.35 -13.54 18.35
N GLY A 677 8.90 -14.40 19.27
CA GLY A 677 9.19 -14.30 20.70
C GLY A 677 8.09 -13.58 21.49
N GLU A 678 8.40 -13.18 22.72
CA GLU A 678 7.49 -12.38 23.57
C GLU A 678 7.23 -11.02 22.94
N GLN A 679 8.28 -10.38 22.38
CA GLN A 679 8.22 -9.14 21.63
C GLN A 679 8.15 -9.41 20.11
N ARG A 680 7.16 -10.21 19.69
CA ARG A 680 6.94 -10.50 18.27
C ARG A 680 6.39 -9.31 17.50
N GLU A 681 6.75 -9.23 16.21
CA GLU A 681 6.25 -8.19 15.33
C GLU A 681 4.76 -8.35 15.02
N GLN A 682 4.05 -7.23 14.82
CA GLN A 682 2.59 -7.26 14.59
C GLN A 682 2.21 -8.09 13.36
N ALA A 683 3.04 -8.06 12.32
CA ALA A 683 2.85 -8.82 11.08
C ALA A 683 2.74 -10.35 11.31
N LEU A 684 3.33 -10.88 12.39
CA LEU A 684 3.27 -12.31 12.72
C LEU A 684 2.08 -12.72 13.60
N ARG A 685 1.19 -11.80 13.99
CA ARG A 685 -0.01 -12.16 14.78
C ARG A 685 -0.97 -13.09 14.02
N GLY A 686 -0.95 -13.05 12.68
CA GLY A 686 -1.67 -13.99 11.82
C GLY A 686 -0.98 -15.35 11.61
N GLY A 687 0.18 -15.58 12.24
CA GLY A 687 0.89 -16.86 12.26
C GLY A 687 1.81 -17.17 11.07
N LEU A 688 1.77 -16.38 9.99
CA LEU A 688 2.59 -16.61 8.79
C LEU A 688 3.62 -15.49 8.58
N CYS A 689 4.89 -15.87 8.50
CA CYS A 689 5.98 -14.97 8.12
C CYS A 689 6.21 -15.04 6.60
N THR A 690 5.83 -14.03 5.83
CA THR A 690 6.14 -14.00 4.38
C THR A 690 7.63 -13.73 4.09
N GLY A 691 8.25 -12.86 4.89
CA GLY A 691 9.63 -12.40 4.71
C GLY A 691 9.76 -11.35 3.61
N HIS A 692 10.99 -11.12 3.15
CA HIS A 692 11.33 -10.23 2.03
C HIS A 692 12.34 -10.88 1.11
N PHE A 693 12.33 -10.51 -0.17
CA PHE A 693 13.27 -10.98 -1.19
C PHE A 693 13.81 -9.79 -1.97
N ALA A 694 15.13 -9.74 -2.14
CA ALA A 694 15.80 -8.76 -2.97
C ALA A 694 16.95 -9.42 -3.74
N TYR A 695 17.27 -8.84 -4.90
CA TYR A 695 18.54 -9.09 -5.55
C TYR A 695 19.63 -8.18 -4.98
N GLY A 696 20.86 -8.59 -5.19
CA GLY A 696 22.03 -7.75 -5.01
C GLY A 696 23.15 -8.20 -5.91
N PHE A 697 24.29 -7.53 -5.78
CA PHE A 697 25.49 -7.82 -6.52
C PHE A 697 26.65 -7.99 -5.54
N GLY A 698 27.46 -9.00 -5.79
CA GLY A 698 28.62 -9.29 -4.97
C GLY A 698 29.90 -9.32 -5.78
N ARG A 699 31.01 -9.15 -5.08
CA ARG A 699 32.36 -9.30 -5.64
C ARG A 699 33.23 -10.07 -4.67
N VAL A 700 34.08 -10.95 -5.20
CA VAL A 700 35.17 -11.53 -4.42
C VAL A 700 36.29 -10.49 -4.35
N VAL A 701 36.70 -10.14 -3.13
CA VAL A 701 37.68 -9.10 -2.84
C VAL A 701 38.69 -9.60 -1.80
N ARG A 702 39.81 -8.90 -1.65
CA ARG A 702 40.69 -9.08 -0.50
C ARG A 702 40.33 -8.10 0.61
N GLU A 703 40.26 -8.58 1.85
CA GLU A 703 40.02 -7.71 3.02
C GLU A 703 41.35 -7.20 3.59
N PRO A 704 41.69 -5.90 3.42
CA PRO A 704 42.97 -5.38 3.89
C PRO A 704 43.12 -5.43 5.41
N LEU A 705 42.03 -5.26 6.16
CA LEU A 705 42.05 -5.34 7.64
C LEU A 705 42.42 -6.73 8.16
N ALA A 706 42.29 -7.76 7.32
CA ALA A 706 42.56 -9.15 7.66
C ALA A 706 43.74 -9.72 6.87
N GLY A 707 44.72 -8.88 6.52
CA GLY A 707 45.95 -9.32 5.83
C GLY A 707 45.73 -9.76 4.38
N GLY A 708 44.64 -9.32 3.75
CA GLY A 708 44.32 -9.64 2.35
C GLY A 708 43.62 -10.99 2.15
N GLU A 709 42.95 -11.52 3.18
CA GLU A 709 42.15 -12.74 3.06
C GLU A 709 41.03 -12.60 2.01
N LEU A 710 40.75 -13.66 1.27
CA LEU A 710 39.64 -13.67 0.32
C LEU A 710 38.31 -13.54 1.05
N SER A 711 37.51 -12.60 0.57
CA SER A 711 36.26 -12.16 1.18
C SER A 711 35.23 -11.82 0.11
N VAL A 712 33.98 -11.63 0.53
CA VAL A 712 32.89 -11.19 -0.34
C VAL A 712 32.37 -9.82 0.08
N ALA A 713 32.31 -8.91 -0.87
CA ALA A 713 31.56 -7.66 -0.76
C ALA A 713 30.16 -7.86 -1.34
N VAL A 714 29.14 -7.27 -0.71
CA VAL A 714 27.73 -7.43 -1.10
C VAL A 714 27.05 -6.07 -1.05
N ASP A 715 26.40 -5.73 -2.16
CA ASP A 715 25.56 -4.56 -2.33
C ASP A 715 24.15 -5.03 -2.69
N TYR A 716 23.14 -4.52 -1.98
CA TYR A 716 21.74 -4.87 -2.19
C TYR A 716 21.10 -3.92 -3.19
N ARG A 717 20.14 -4.43 -3.97
CA ARG A 717 19.25 -3.65 -4.83
C ARG A 717 17.82 -3.80 -4.30
N GLN A 718 17.50 -2.92 -3.36
CA GLN A 718 16.23 -2.97 -2.65
C GLN A 718 15.12 -2.40 -3.50
N VAL A 719 14.34 -3.28 -4.14
CA VAL A 719 13.00 -2.94 -4.62
C VAL A 719 12.09 -3.06 -3.39
N TYR A 720 11.89 -1.95 -2.69
CA TYR A 720 11.21 -1.92 -1.39
C TYR A 720 10.13 -0.85 -1.42
N ALA A 721 8.90 -1.20 -1.04
CA ALA A 721 7.80 -0.24 -0.98
C ALA A 721 8.00 0.78 0.16
N HIS A 722 7.26 1.88 0.13
CA HIS A 722 7.31 2.85 1.22
C HIS A 722 6.92 2.17 2.54
N ASN A 723 7.68 2.46 3.59
CA ASN A 723 7.67 1.70 4.85
C ASN A 723 7.95 2.64 6.03
N PRO A 724 7.66 2.23 7.27
CA PRO A 724 7.85 3.08 8.44
C PRO A 724 9.31 3.12 8.92
N ASP A 725 10.15 2.17 8.48
CA ASP A 725 11.53 1.99 8.93
C ASP A 725 12.55 2.84 8.16
N GLY A 726 12.14 3.60 7.15
CA GLY A 726 13.04 4.45 6.36
C GLY A 726 13.96 3.67 5.41
N VAL A 727 13.55 2.48 4.96
CA VAL A 727 14.28 1.76 3.89
C VAL A 727 13.94 2.42 2.55
N VAL A 728 14.92 3.06 1.94
CA VAL A 728 14.75 3.69 0.62
C VAL A 728 15.04 2.69 -0.49
N ALA A 729 14.14 2.59 -1.47
CA ALA A 729 14.35 1.77 -2.65
C ALA A 729 15.61 2.23 -3.42
N GLY A 730 16.47 1.28 -3.79
CA GLY A 730 17.74 1.59 -4.46
C GLY A 730 18.89 0.75 -3.98
N ALA A 731 20.10 1.20 -4.30
CA ALA A 731 21.32 0.50 -3.92
C ALA A 731 21.77 0.82 -2.49
N GLN A 732 22.06 -0.21 -1.71
CA GLN A 732 22.52 -0.10 -0.32
C GLN A 732 23.67 -1.08 -0.08
N ASP A 733 24.75 -0.68 0.57
CA ASP A 733 25.76 -1.66 0.99
C ASP A 733 25.32 -2.45 2.22
N ARG A 734 26.08 -3.50 2.51
CA ARG A 734 25.89 -4.34 3.69
C ARG A 734 26.08 -3.63 5.02
N TRP A 735 26.77 -2.48 5.05
CA TRP A 735 26.86 -1.68 6.27
C TRP A 735 25.53 -1.02 6.59
N ARG A 736 24.85 -0.45 5.58
CA ARG A 736 23.55 0.23 5.76
C ARG A 736 22.38 -0.74 5.92
N TYR A 737 22.26 -1.71 5.02
CA TYR A 737 21.03 -2.51 4.95
C TYR A 737 21.00 -3.67 5.96
N LEU A 738 22.16 -4.24 6.28
CA LEU A 738 22.24 -5.42 7.15
C LEU A 738 22.88 -5.10 8.50
N GLY A 739 24.14 -4.63 8.51
CA GLY A 739 24.96 -4.52 9.72
C GLY A 739 24.71 -3.29 10.59
N GLU A 740 23.93 -2.34 10.10
CA GLU A 740 23.62 -1.09 10.80
C GLU A 740 22.83 -1.37 12.08
N ARG A 741 23.25 -0.82 13.22
CA ARG A 741 22.68 -1.19 14.53
C ARG A 741 21.30 -0.59 14.81
N GLN A 742 20.95 0.52 14.17
CA GLN A 742 19.68 1.23 14.34
C GLN A 742 18.68 0.93 13.22
N TRP A 743 19.16 0.74 11.99
CA TRP A 743 18.37 0.64 10.76
C TRP A 743 18.50 -0.73 10.09
N GLY A 744 19.50 -1.54 10.46
CA GLY A 744 19.81 -2.82 9.82
C GLY A 744 19.06 -4.00 10.43
N TRP A 745 19.02 -5.11 9.67
CA TRP A 745 18.22 -6.29 10.03
C TRP A 745 18.98 -7.38 10.78
N LEU A 746 20.32 -7.27 10.91
CA LEU A 746 21.17 -8.38 11.35
C LEU A 746 20.92 -8.81 12.81
N GLY A 747 20.60 -7.86 13.69
CA GLY A 747 20.39 -8.09 15.12
C GLY A 747 19.00 -8.62 15.47
N SER A 748 18.02 -8.49 14.58
CA SER A 748 16.60 -8.75 14.89
C SER A 748 15.97 -9.86 14.04
N ARG A 749 16.48 -10.12 12.83
CA ARG A 749 15.88 -11.08 11.88
C ARG A 749 16.82 -12.22 11.51
N PRO A 750 16.28 -13.39 11.11
CA PRO A 750 17.06 -14.39 10.40
C PRO A 750 17.24 -13.98 8.93
N VAL A 751 18.46 -14.04 8.42
CA VAL A 751 18.84 -13.59 7.07
C VAL A 751 19.64 -14.64 6.31
N ALA A 752 19.34 -14.84 5.04
CA ALA A 752 20.09 -15.65 4.10
C ALA A 752 20.57 -14.79 2.92
N ASP A 753 21.88 -14.60 2.82
CA ASP A 753 22.51 -14.04 1.63
C ASP A 753 23.13 -15.19 0.83
N ILE A 754 22.63 -15.41 -0.38
CA ILE A 754 23.07 -16.50 -1.25
C ILE A 754 23.80 -15.89 -2.44
N LEU A 755 25.12 -15.98 -2.43
CA LEU A 755 25.98 -15.45 -3.47
C LEU A 755 26.17 -16.52 -4.53
N VAL A 756 25.71 -16.26 -5.75
CA VAL A 756 25.73 -17.20 -6.87
C VAL A 756 26.83 -16.80 -7.84
N ARG A 757 27.81 -17.69 -8.02
CA ARG A 757 28.81 -17.60 -9.09
C ARG A 757 28.31 -18.38 -10.30
N PHE A 758 28.03 -17.65 -11.38
CA PHE A 758 27.54 -18.22 -12.62
C PHE A 758 28.07 -17.44 -13.84
N PRO A 759 29.23 -17.83 -14.38
CA PRO A 759 29.89 -17.12 -15.48
C PRO A 759 29.02 -16.82 -16.71
N PRO A 760 28.03 -17.65 -17.11
CA PRO A 760 27.11 -17.28 -18.18
C PRO A 760 26.31 -15.99 -17.93
N PHE A 761 26.03 -15.66 -16.67
CA PHE A 761 25.30 -14.44 -16.30
C PHE A 761 26.23 -13.32 -15.78
N THR A 762 27.28 -13.68 -15.06
CA THR A 762 28.17 -12.72 -14.38
C THR A 762 29.43 -12.35 -15.18
N GLY A 763 29.74 -13.10 -16.25
CA GLY A 763 30.87 -12.84 -17.14
C GLY A 763 30.56 -11.84 -18.26
N THR A 764 31.61 -11.42 -18.97
CA THR A 764 31.50 -10.52 -20.12
C THR A 764 31.43 -11.28 -21.45
N TYR A 765 30.73 -10.68 -22.42
CA TYR A 765 30.60 -11.08 -23.81
C TYR A 765 31.19 -9.99 -24.69
N THR A 766 31.98 -10.37 -25.68
CA THR A 766 32.65 -9.45 -26.60
C THR A 766 31.82 -9.39 -27.87
N LEU A 767 31.12 -8.28 -28.12
CA LEU A 767 30.23 -8.13 -29.27
C LEU A 767 30.79 -7.11 -30.26
N GLY A 768 30.47 -7.25 -31.55
CA GLY A 768 30.90 -6.32 -32.61
C GLY A 768 31.86 -6.93 -33.63
N ALA A 769 32.17 -6.14 -34.67
CA ALA A 769 33.18 -6.49 -35.65
C ALA A 769 34.60 -6.34 -35.06
N PRO A 770 35.61 -7.08 -35.58
CA PRO A 770 37.00 -6.87 -35.18
C PRO A 770 37.39 -5.39 -35.30
N GLY A 771 37.92 -4.81 -34.22
CA GLY A 771 38.27 -3.38 -34.16
C GLY A 771 37.18 -2.45 -33.59
N GLU A 772 35.93 -2.93 -33.49
CA GLU A 772 34.80 -2.19 -32.90
C GLU A 772 34.18 -2.92 -31.70
N GLU A 773 34.94 -3.83 -31.09
CA GLU A 773 34.44 -4.75 -30.07
C GLU A 773 34.04 -4.03 -28.78
N ARG A 774 32.88 -4.40 -28.24
CA ARG A 774 32.33 -3.87 -26.98
C ARG A 774 32.13 -5.01 -26.00
N GLN A 775 32.47 -4.77 -24.73
CA GLN A 775 32.21 -5.73 -23.66
C GLN A 775 30.79 -5.51 -23.10
N ARG A 776 30.01 -6.59 -23.03
CA ARG A 776 28.66 -6.64 -22.45
C ARG A 776 28.58 -7.66 -21.34
N CYS A 777 27.96 -7.32 -20.22
CA CYS A 777 27.68 -8.26 -19.15
C CYS A 777 26.17 -8.24 -18.84
N PRO A 778 25.48 -9.40 -18.82
CA PRO A 778 24.08 -9.48 -18.42
C PRO A 778 23.82 -8.87 -17.04
N LEU A 779 24.75 -9.06 -16.09
CA LEU A 779 24.65 -8.49 -14.74
C LEU A 779 24.60 -6.95 -14.74
N ASP A 780 25.32 -6.29 -15.65
CA ASP A 780 25.31 -4.81 -15.76
C ASP A 780 23.98 -4.30 -16.34
N THR A 781 23.45 -4.99 -17.36
CA THR A 781 22.12 -4.68 -17.89
C THR A 781 21.06 -4.89 -16.82
N PHE A 782 21.15 -5.97 -16.05
CA PHE A 782 20.24 -6.23 -14.94
C PHE A 782 20.34 -5.16 -13.84
N ALA A 783 21.56 -4.74 -13.49
CA ALA A 783 21.76 -3.64 -12.55
C ALA A 783 21.09 -2.35 -13.02
N ARG A 784 21.19 -1.99 -14.30
CA ARG A 784 20.50 -0.82 -14.87
C ARG A 784 18.97 -0.95 -14.82
N GLN A 785 18.42 -2.11 -15.15
CA GLN A 785 16.97 -2.35 -15.07
C GLN A 785 16.46 -2.21 -13.62
N LEU A 786 17.18 -2.76 -12.64
CA LEU A 786 16.84 -2.58 -11.23
C LEU A 786 17.01 -1.12 -10.75
N THR A 787 18.00 -0.41 -11.26
CA THR A 787 18.21 1.01 -10.97
C THR A 787 17.03 1.85 -11.45
N ALA A 788 16.59 1.64 -12.69
CA ALA A 788 15.39 2.30 -13.22
C ALA A 788 14.13 1.93 -12.42
N MET A 789 13.96 0.66 -12.06
CA MET A 789 12.84 0.19 -11.23
C MET A 789 12.82 0.84 -9.85
N THR A 790 13.96 0.89 -9.16
CA THR A 790 14.05 1.44 -7.81
C THR A 790 13.87 2.96 -7.79
N ALA A 791 14.39 3.68 -8.79
CA ALA A 791 14.12 5.11 -8.96
C ALA A 791 12.62 5.43 -9.05
N ARG A 792 11.88 4.59 -9.76
CA ARG A 792 10.42 4.69 -9.88
C ARG A 792 9.68 4.32 -8.60
N TYR A 793 10.16 3.30 -7.89
CA TYR A 793 9.62 2.91 -6.57
C TYR A 793 9.75 4.05 -5.55
N ARG A 794 10.84 4.83 -5.60
CA ARG A 794 11.05 5.99 -4.71
C ARG A 794 9.98 7.08 -4.84
N ILE A 795 9.32 7.18 -6.00
CA ILE A 795 8.32 8.23 -6.29
C ILE A 795 6.96 7.68 -6.71
N GLY A 796 6.76 6.36 -6.65
CA GLY A 796 5.48 5.72 -7.00
C GLY A 796 5.00 6.02 -8.42
N ASP A 797 5.90 6.04 -9.40
CA ASP A 797 5.59 6.51 -10.77
C ASP A 797 4.94 7.91 -10.81
N GLY A 798 5.41 8.82 -9.96
CA GLY A 798 4.92 10.19 -9.87
C GLY A 798 3.76 10.35 -8.90
N SER A 799 3.11 9.27 -8.46
CA SER A 799 2.02 9.33 -7.47
C SER A 799 2.48 9.54 -6.03
N GLY A 800 3.80 9.57 -5.79
CA GLY A 800 4.41 9.69 -4.47
C GLY A 800 4.33 8.44 -3.60
N GLY A 801 3.78 7.32 -4.09
CA GLY A 801 3.63 6.09 -3.31
C GLY A 801 3.68 4.80 -4.13
N SER A 802 4.53 3.87 -3.70
CA SER A 802 4.53 2.46 -4.09
C SER A 802 4.04 1.59 -2.95
N PHE A 803 3.10 0.69 -3.25
CA PHE A 803 2.41 -0.17 -2.28
C PHE A 803 2.51 -1.64 -2.69
N VAL A 804 2.51 -2.55 -1.71
CA VAL A 804 2.51 -4.00 -1.97
C VAL A 804 1.08 -4.50 -2.12
N GLY A 805 0.78 -5.17 -3.23
CA GLY A 805 -0.51 -5.81 -3.49
C GLY A 805 -0.39 -7.20 -4.11
N PRO A 806 -1.50 -7.96 -4.24
CA PRO A 806 -1.49 -9.32 -4.78
C PRO A 806 -1.03 -9.42 -6.24
N ALA A 807 -1.21 -8.37 -7.03
CA ALA A 807 -0.79 -8.30 -8.44
C ALA A 807 0.58 -7.62 -8.65
N HIS A 808 1.04 -6.86 -7.65
CA HIS A 808 2.22 -6.00 -7.72
C HIS A 808 3.02 -6.13 -6.42
N ASN A 809 4.09 -6.91 -6.46
CA ASN A 809 4.98 -7.10 -5.31
C ASN A 809 6.44 -7.01 -5.74
N CYS A 810 7.28 -6.66 -4.77
CA CYS A 810 8.71 -6.42 -4.94
C CYS A 810 9.46 -7.60 -5.59
N ALA A 811 9.08 -8.84 -5.25
CA ALA A 811 9.75 -10.03 -5.78
C ALA A 811 9.39 -10.27 -7.25
N GLN A 812 8.12 -10.07 -7.64
CA GLN A 812 7.68 -10.19 -9.03
C GLN A 812 8.37 -9.16 -9.92
N ASP A 813 8.37 -7.88 -9.54
CA ASP A 813 8.98 -6.81 -10.33
C ASP A 813 10.50 -6.98 -10.46
N SER A 814 11.15 -7.45 -9.39
CA SER A 814 12.58 -7.80 -9.40
C SER A 814 12.91 -8.92 -10.39
N ASN A 815 12.07 -9.96 -10.48
CA ASN A 815 12.26 -11.05 -11.43
C ASN A 815 12.01 -10.61 -12.89
N LEU A 816 11.07 -9.67 -13.10
CA LEU A 816 10.84 -9.09 -14.43
C LEU A 816 12.07 -8.34 -14.97
N ALA A 817 12.76 -7.59 -14.11
CA ALA A 817 14.01 -6.92 -14.49
C ALA A 817 15.11 -7.93 -14.91
N LEU A 818 15.15 -9.13 -14.29
CA LEU A 818 16.09 -10.19 -14.66
C LEU A 818 15.80 -10.71 -16.08
N PHE A 819 14.53 -10.94 -16.41
CA PHE A 819 14.13 -11.39 -17.75
C PHE A 819 14.43 -10.35 -18.83
N ALA A 820 14.18 -9.07 -18.55
CA ALA A 820 14.49 -7.98 -19.46
C ALA A 820 15.99 -7.96 -19.80
N ALA A 821 16.85 -8.06 -18.78
CA ALA A 821 18.30 -8.01 -18.98
C ALA A 821 18.86 -9.15 -19.86
N ILE A 822 18.32 -10.37 -19.73
CA ILE A 822 18.76 -11.51 -20.55
C ILE A 822 18.27 -11.34 -22.00
N ARG A 823 17.04 -10.85 -22.19
CA ARG A 823 16.47 -10.61 -23.52
C ARG A 823 17.16 -9.49 -24.28
N ASP A 824 17.54 -8.41 -23.61
CA ASP A 824 18.24 -7.29 -24.25
C ASP A 824 19.55 -7.76 -24.89
N LEU A 825 20.29 -8.63 -24.18
CA LEU A 825 21.51 -9.24 -24.73
C LEU A 825 21.21 -10.19 -25.89
N ASP A 826 20.18 -11.04 -25.76
CA ASP A 826 19.77 -11.94 -26.84
C ASP A 826 19.34 -11.16 -28.09
N ALA A 827 18.61 -10.06 -27.93
CA ALA A 827 18.19 -9.19 -29.02
C ALA A 827 19.37 -8.50 -29.70
N GLU A 828 20.37 -8.01 -28.95
CA GLU A 828 21.61 -7.43 -29.50
C GLU A 828 22.38 -8.48 -30.33
N ILE A 829 22.42 -9.73 -29.88
CA ILE A 829 23.14 -10.81 -30.57
C ILE A 829 22.34 -11.38 -31.76
N ARG A 830 21.02 -11.52 -31.66
CA ARG A 830 20.14 -11.97 -32.76
C ARG A 830 19.90 -10.90 -33.82
N GLY A 831 20.01 -9.63 -33.43
CA GLY A 831 19.97 -8.49 -34.34
C GLY A 831 21.19 -8.42 -35.25
N LEU A 832 22.24 -9.22 -34.99
CA LEU A 832 23.31 -9.45 -35.94
C LEU A 832 22.79 -10.28 -37.13
N ASP A 833 23.20 -9.89 -38.34
CA ASP A 833 23.04 -10.69 -39.55
C ASP A 833 23.48 -12.16 -39.30
N PRO A 834 22.72 -13.19 -39.75
CA PRO A 834 23.08 -14.60 -39.64
C PRO A 834 24.56 -14.94 -39.89
N GLU A 835 25.19 -14.33 -40.90
CA GLU A 835 26.61 -14.56 -41.20
C GLU A 835 27.52 -14.01 -40.10
N ARG A 836 27.23 -12.81 -39.60
CA ARG A 836 27.99 -12.16 -38.53
C ARG A 836 27.86 -12.90 -37.21
N ARG A 837 26.68 -13.44 -36.92
CA ARG A 837 26.47 -14.29 -35.75
C ARG A 837 27.29 -15.56 -35.84
N LEU A 838 27.27 -16.26 -36.97
CA LEU A 838 28.07 -17.48 -37.17
C LEU A 838 29.56 -17.18 -37.02
N ALA A 839 30.04 -16.09 -37.62
CA ALA A 839 31.43 -15.64 -37.48
C ALA A 839 31.79 -15.31 -36.03
N TRP A 840 30.88 -14.68 -35.26
CA TRP A 840 31.07 -14.43 -33.84
C TRP A 840 31.16 -15.74 -33.03
N GLU A 841 30.26 -16.69 -33.27
CA GLU A 841 30.25 -17.99 -32.59
C GLU A 841 31.55 -18.78 -32.84
N GLN A 842 32.09 -18.69 -34.07
CA GLN A 842 33.38 -19.30 -34.43
C GLN A 842 34.57 -18.61 -33.75
N ARG A 843 34.57 -17.27 -33.64
CA ARG A 843 35.64 -16.52 -32.95
C ARG A 843 35.60 -16.69 -31.43
N HIS A 844 34.42 -16.85 -30.85
CA HIS A 844 34.20 -16.90 -29.40
C HIS A 844 33.42 -18.14 -28.94
N PRO A 845 33.93 -19.37 -29.19
CA PRO A 845 33.16 -20.60 -28.97
C PRO A 845 32.73 -20.81 -27.51
N ARG A 846 33.61 -20.44 -26.55
CA ARG A 846 33.28 -20.47 -25.11
C ARG A 846 32.19 -19.47 -24.75
N GLN A 847 32.16 -18.29 -25.39
CA GLN A 847 31.12 -17.30 -25.13
C GLN A 847 29.78 -17.75 -25.72
N ALA A 848 29.79 -18.37 -26.90
CA ALA A 848 28.59 -18.94 -27.52
C ALA A 848 27.97 -20.07 -26.68
N GLU A 849 28.78 -20.93 -26.06
CA GLU A 849 28.29 -21.95 -25.11
C GLU A 849 27.66 -21.33 -23.86
N ARG A 850 28.30 -20.32 -23.27
CA ARG A 850 27.75 -19.57 -22.14
C ARG A 850 26.42 -18.89 -22.52
N LEU A 851 26.32 -18.30 -23.71
CA LEU A 851 25.10 -17.68 -24.20
C LEU A 851 23.96 -18.71 -24.32
N ARG A 852 24.21 -19.89 -24.89
CA ARG A 852 23.21 -20.97 -24.96
C ARG A 852 22.70 -21.36 -23.57
N THR A 853 23.62 -21.47 -22.60
CA THR A 853 23.26 -21.75 -21.19
C THR A 853 22.44 -20.62 -20.58
N LEU A 854 22.76 -19.36 -20.89
CA LEU A 854 22.02 -18.19 -20.41
C LEU A 854 20.59 -18.12 -20.99
N LEU A 855 20.40 -18.46 -22.26
CA LEU A 855 19.08 -18.54 -22.88
C LEU A 855 18.25 -19.70 -22.32
N GLU A 856 18.89 -20.82 -21.98
CA GLU A 856 18.22 -21.91 -21.29
C GLU A 856 17.79 -21.51 -19.87
N LEU A 857 18.63 -20.79 -19.13
CA LEU A 857 18.28 -20.20 -17.83
C LEU A 857 17.00 -19.36 -17.93
N GLU A 858 16.95 -18.45 -18.89
CA GLU A 858 15.82 -17.56 -19.15
C GLU A 858 14.53 -18.36 -19.40
N ARG A 859 14.59 -19.32 -20.33
CA ARG A 859 13.46 -20.17 -20.71
C ARG A 859 12.91 -20.94 -19.51
N ILE A 860 13.78 -21.55 -18.70
CA ILE A 860 13.37 -22.35 -17.53
C ILE A 860 12.79 -21.44 -16.44
N LEU A 861 13.44 -20.31 -16.15
CA LEU A 861 12.97 -19.36 -15.13
C LEU A 861 11.62 -18.77 -15.53
N ARG A 862 11.44 -18.36 -16.79
CA ARG A 862 10.17 -17.82 -17.28
C ARG A 862 9.04 -18.83 -17.10
N GLY A 863 9.24 -20.08 -17.52
CA GLY A 863 8.23 -21.13 -17.36
C GLY A 863 7.88 -21.48 -15.90
N ARG A 864 8.79 -21.24 -14.94
CA ARG A 864 8.57 -21.54 -13.52
C ARG A 864 7.97 -20.37 -12.72
N LEU A 865 8.43 -19.16 -13.00
CA LEU A 865 8.03 -17.95 -12.27
C LEU A 865 6.82 -17.26 -12.92
N LEU A 866 6.61 -17.45 -14.23
CA LEU A 866 5.49 -16.91 -15.00
C LEU A 866 4.79 -18.06 -15.79
N PRO A 867 4.19 -19.06 -15.11
CA PRO A 867 3.65 -20.26 -15.75
C PRO A 867 2.43 -20.00 -16.65
N ILE A 868 1.74 -18.86 -16.48
CA ILE A 868 0.65 -18.41 -17.34
C ILE A 868 1.21 -17.27 -18.24
N PRO A 869 1.09 -17.35 -19.58
CA PRO A 869 1.58 -16.34 -20.50
C PRO A 869 1.04 -14.94 -20.14
N PRO A 870 1.82 -13.85 -20.27
CA PRO A 870 1.49 -12.62 -19.57
C PRO A 870 0.28 -11.91 -20.18
N LEU A 871 -0.73 -11.63 -19.35
CA LEU A 871 -1.75 -10.60 -19.55
C LEU A 871 -1.19 -9.17 -19.33
N ARG A 872 0.14 -9.04 -19.17
CA ARG A 872 0.94 -7.80 -19.10
C ARG A 872 1.70 -7.64 -20.43
N HIS A 873 1.42 -6.57 -21.19
CA HIS A 873 2.17 -6.18 -22.40
C HIS A 873 3.08 -4.95 -22.16
N ASP A 874 3.04 -4.39 -20.97
CA ASP A 874 3.75 -3.20 -20.53
C ASP A 874 5.27 -3.40 -20.49
N TRP A 875 5.75 -4.62 -20.20
CA TRP A 875 7.17 -4.98 -20.27
C TRP A 875 7.76 -4.96 -21.70
N GLN A 876 6.94 -5.04 -22.76
CA GLN A 876 7.43 -4.97 -24.15
C GLN A 876 7.64 -3.53 -24.63
N ARG A 877 7.10 -2.52 -23.93
CA ARG A 877 7.08 -1.12 -24.37
C ARG A 877 7.89 -0.18 -23.49
N GLY A 878 8.79 -0.69 -22.64
CA GLY A 878 9.63 0.13 -21.74
C GLY A 878 8.85 0.94 -20.69
N SER A 879 7.53 0.82 -20.66
CA SER A 879 6.64 1.50 -19.72
C SER A 879 6.11 0.48 -18.74
N PHE A 880 6.93 0.10 -17.74
CA PHE A 880 6.33 -0.50 -16.55
C PHE A 880 5.26 0.50 -16.06
N ARG A 881 4.12 0.05 -15.56
CA ARG A 881 3.38 0.79 -14.54
C ARG A 881 3.63 0.02 -13.25
N LEU A 882 4.23 0.67 -12.26
CA LEU A 882 4.20 0.22 -10.88
C LEU A 882 2.74 0.23 -10.45
N GLY A 883 2.35 -0.73 -9.62
CA GLY A 883 0.95 -0.92 -9.24
C GLY A 883 0.33 0.37 -8.72
N SER A 884 -0.43 1.05 -9.57
CA SER A 884 -1.42 2.03 -9.17
C SER A 884 -2.65 1.25 -8.70
N SER A 885 -3.19 1.66 -7.55
CA SER A 885 -4.37 1.16 -6.83
C SER A 885 -5.14 -0.04 -7.43
N LEU A 886 -5.50 -0.99 -6.56
CA LEU A 886 -6.54 -2.02 -6.79
C LEU A 886 -7.92 -1.46 -7.25
N ASP A 887 -8.08 -0.13 -7.33
CA ASP A 887 -9.31 0.56 -7.70
C ASP A 887 -9.58 0.58 -9.21
N GLU A 888 -8.61 0.25 -10.07
CA GLU A 888 -8.84 0.28 -11.51
C GLU A 888 -9.37 -1.05 -12.08
N GLN A 889 -8.85 -2.22 -11.68
CA GLN A 889 -9.22 -3.53 -12.28
C GLN A 889 -9.12 -4.76 -11.31
N PRO A 890 -9.90 -4.80 -10.22
CA PRO A 890 -9.74 -5.78 -9.12
C PRO A 890 -9.83 -7.25 -9.52
N LEU A 891 -10.68 -7.60 -10.50
CA LEU A 891 -10.78 -8.98 -11.02
C LEU A 891 -9.55 -9.37 -11.86
N ARG A 892 -8.99 -8.44 -12.62
CA ARG A 892 -7.80 -8.67 -13.44
C ARG A 892 -6.58 -8.80 -12.53
N ASP A 893 -6.46 -7.97 -11.51
CA ASP A 893 -5.37 -7.99 -10.53
C ASP A 893 -5.39 -9.27 -9.67
N LEU A 894 -6.58 -9.74 -9.27
CA LEU A 894 -6.74 -11.01 -8.56
C LEU A 894 -6.35 -12.21 -9.45
N LEU A 895 -6.84 -12.26 -10.70
CA LEU A 895 -6.47 -13.30 -11.66
C LEU A 895 -4.97 -13.28 -12.00
N GLN A 896 -4.36 -12.09 -12.07
CA GLN A 896 -2.92 -11.91 -12.26
C GLN A 896 -2.12 -12.42 -11.06
N GLY A 897 -2.52 -12.07 -9.83
CA GLY A 897 -1.87 -12.57 -8.60
C GLY A 897 -1.96 -14.09 -8.45
N LEU A 898 -3.07 -14.70 -8.88
CA LEU A 898 -3.22 -16.16 -8.95
C LEU A 898 -2.29 -16.79 -10.00
N GLY A 899 -2.03 -16.10 -11.11
CA GLY A 899 -1.10 -16.55 -12.16
C GLY A 899 0.40 -16.44 -11.81
N SER A 900 0.76 -15.57 -10.86
CA SER A 900 2.14 -15.33 -10.42
C SER A 900 2.45 -15.84 -9.01
N TRP A 901 1.62 -16.73 -8.44
CA TRP A 901 1.67 -17.14 -7.03
C TRP A 901 3.04 -17.62 -6.52
N ARG A 902 3.88 -18.20 -7.39
CA ARG A 902 5.24 -18.63 -7.03
C ARG A 902 6.22 -17.47 -6.80
N SER A 903 5.90 -16.29 -7.31
CA SER A 903 6.63 -15.05 -7.09
C SER A 903 6.10 -14.21 -5.92
N LEU A 904 4.89 -14.52 -5.41
CA LEU A 904 4.29 -13.85 -4.24
C LEU A 904 4.96 -14.23 -2.92
N LEU A 905 5.58 -15.40 -2.83
CA LEU A 905 6.28 -15.87 -1.64
C LEU A 905 7.80 -15.64 -1.79
N PRO A 906 8.39 -14.70 -1.03
CA PRO A 906 9.82 -14.33 -1.14
C PRO A 906 10.78 -15.52 -1.11
N ARG A 907 10.61 -16.43 -0.15
CA ARG A 907 11.46 -17.62 -0.01
C ARG A 907 11.30 -18.57 -1.20
N LEU A 908 10.07 -18.82 -1.65
CA LEU A 908 9.81 -19.70 -2.79
C LEU A 908 10.42 -19.15 -4.09
N ALA A 909 10.34 -17.83 -4.31
CA ALA A 909 10.97 -17.17 -5.45
C ALA A 909 12.49 -17.35 -5.42
N CYS A 910 13.12 -17.08 -4.28
CA CYS A 910 14.56 -17.28 -4.08
C CYS A 910 14.98 -18.74 -4.33
N GLU A 911 14.26 -19.70 -3.73
CA GLU A 911 14.51 -21.13 -3.90
C GLU A 911 14.37 -21.56 -5.37
N THR A 912 13.36 -21.04 -6.07
CA THR A 912 13.12 -21.34 -7.49
C THR A 912 14.26 -20.82 -8.35
N VAL A 913 14.68 -19.57 -8.15
CA VAL A 913 15.81 -18.97 -8.88
C VAL A 913 17.08 -19.77 -8.61
N LEU A 914 17.46 -19.93 -7.33
CA LEU A 914 18.67 -20.66 -6.94
C LEU A 914 18.71 -22.08 -7.52
N LYS A 915 17.59 -22.80 -7.49
CA LYS A 915 17.51 -24.16 -8.03
C LYS A 915 17.90 -24.22 -9.49
N VAL A 916 17.37 -23.30 -10.32
CA VAL A 916 17.65 -23.30 -11.76
C VAL A 916 19.13 -22.97 -12.01
N PHE A 917 19.69 -21.98 -11.32
CA PHE A 917 21.11 -21.66 -11.42
C PHE A 917 21.99 -22.86 -11.06
N LEU A 918 21.71 -23.54 -9.94
CA LEU A 918 22.48 -24.73 -9.54
C LEU A 918 22.28 -25.92 -10.50
N ASP A 919 21.07 -26.10 -11.06
CA ASP A 919 20.79 -27.14 -12.06
C ASP A 919 21.58 -26.92 -13.36
N LEU A 920 21.87 -25.67 -13.72
CA LEU A 920 22.70 -25.26 -14.87
C LEU A 920 24.20 -25.13 -14.55
N GLY A 921 24.64 -25.64 -13.40
CA GLY A 921 26.06 -25.75 -13.06
C GLY A 921 26.65 -24.61 -12.22
N ALA A 922 25.84 -23.68 -11.73
CA ALA A 922 26.33 -22.66 -10.79
C ALA A 922 26.86 -23.27 -9.48
N SER A 923 27.60 -22.45 -8.75
CA SER A 923 27.92 -22.68 -7.34
C SER A 923 27.44 -21.49 -6.52
N ALA A 924 27.08 -21.72 -5.26
CA ALA A 924 26.55 -20.66 -4.41
C ALA A 924 27.11 -20.73 -2.98
N LEU A 925 27.57 -19.60 -2.46
CA LEU A 925 27.93 -19.44 -1.05
C LEU A 925 26.70 -18.95 -0.29
N VAL A 926 26.17 -19.79 0.60
CA VAL A 926 25.01 -19.50 1.45
C VAL A 926 25.52 -18.99 2.80
N LEU A 927 25.27 -17.72 3.08
CA LEU A 927 25.59 -17.06 4.33
C LEU A 927 24.31 -16.89 5.15
N ARG A 928 24.26 -17.49 6.34
CA ARG A 928 23.12 -17.44 7.24
C ARG A 928 23.48 -16.73 8.53
N ALA A 929 22.58 -15.88 9.00
CA ALA A 929 22.65 -15.24 10.30
C ALA A 929 21.27 -15.31 10.97
N ASN A 930 21.25 -15.47 12.28
CA ASN A 930 20.05 -15.49 13.10
C ASN A 930 20.29 -14.57 14.31
N GLN A 931 19.88 -13.30 14.23
CA GLN A 931 19.98 -12.34 15.35
C GLN A 931 21.40 -12.29 15.96
N VAL A 932 22.36 -11.71 15.24
CA VAL A 932 23.77 -11.65 15.68
C VAL A 932 24.21 -10.22 15.97
N GLY A 933 25.29 -10.06 16.74
CA GLY A 933 25.79 -8.76 17.21
C GLY A 933 25.52 -8.49 18.69
N GLY A 934 24.85 -9.44 19.34
CA GLY A 934 24.43 -9.50 20.73
C GLY A 934 23.20 -10.40 20.82
N HIS A 935 22.67 -10.61 22.01
CA HIS A 935 21.52 -11.50 22.24
C HIS A 935 20.38 -10.75 22.94
N ASN A 936 19.21 -10.73 22.30
CA ASN A 936 17.97 -10.27 22.91
C ASN A 936 17.05 -11.48 23.16
N PRO A 937 16.87 -11.93 24.41
CA PRO A 937 16.09 -13.13 24.72
C PRO A 937 14.58 -12.95 24.50
N ARG A 938 14.09 -11.72 24.36
CA ARG A 938 12.64 -11.43 24.19
C ARG A 938 12.15 -11.63 22.76
N ILE A 939 13.06 -11.77 21.80
CA ILE A 939 12.74 -12.02 20.39
C ILE A 939 13.32 -13.35 19.94
N THR A 940 12.70 -13.96 18.93
CA THR A 940 13.19 -15.22 18.34
C THR A 940 13.17 -15.14 16.81
N PRO A 941 14.18 -15.64 16.10
CA PRO A 941 14.18 -15.60 14.64
C PRO A 941 13.14 -16.57 14.08
N VAL A 942 12.26 -16.09 13.19
CA VAL A 942 11.22 -16.92 12.55
C VAL A 942 11.55 -17.10 11.07
N ALA A 943 11.67 -18.34 10.61
CA ALA A 943 11.93 -18.61 9.20
C ALA A 943 10.78 -18.11 8.30
N PRO A 944 11.09 -17.56 7.10
CA PRO A 944 10.06 -17.19 6.15
C PRO A 944 9.36 -18.43 5.58
N PHE A 945 8.07 -18.29 5.36
CA PHE A 945 7.17 -19.31 4.87
C PHE A 945 7.48 -19.68 3.41
N THR A 946 7.38 -20.96 3.09
CA THR A 946 7.45 -21.50 1.73
C THR A 946 6.44 -22.63 1.56
N MET A 947 5.86 -22.79 0.36
CA MET A 947 4.88 -23.84 0.09
C MET A 947 5.55 -25.16 -0.32
N GLY A 948 5.05 -26.28 0.23
CA GLY A 948 5.48 -27.63 -0.10
C GLY A 948 6.66 -28.13 0.73
N CYS A 949 6.55 -28.08 2.06
CA CYS A 949 7.49 -28.76 2.95
C CYS A 949 7.45 -30.27 2.74
#